data_AF-A0A9X2FAJ3-F1
#
_entry.id   AF-A0A9X2FAJ3-F1
#
_cell.length_a   1.000
_cell.length_b   1.000
_cell.length_c   1.000
_cell.angle_alpha   90.00
_cell.angle_beta   90.00
_cell.angle_gamma   90.00
#
_symmetry.space_group_name_H-M   'P 1'
#
loop_
_entity.id
_entity.type
_entity.pdbx_description
1 polymer ?
#
loop_
_entity_poly.entity_id
_entity_poly.type
_entity_poly.pdbx_seq_one_letter_code
_entity_poly.pdbx_strand_id
1 'polypeptide(L)'
;MRQFLAVLYCIGLFVTLLTESSAALTFSVNGSWPDQARYDAAVAAASSAVDRYNAYGNFNNFQGHVDIYYNAGIPTAQASFGGDIGFGGTWPAERVMMHEMAHFLGLPNWSSGGWNGTGSGMMSGGVWQGAIASQLVQQFDGEGAAVRGDTQHFWPYGLNYDSEGSELNKQRQVAIVYAMRADLGIGPSSHPSSVTSVALTADDPFGTSGFNYMDRWSDDYFAHAGATYSTDDYLLRTPASSSSFTFAGDSLVVNNTDGIDGGLLFKGGGSAAVTTINNLVLDGGYVRHASGAGDLFQLDGSMTLSGSPTIDAAQGNIKLLSPIAGSGSLNLKSAGFTVMLASPSNDYSGATNVQSGTLALSGSTGTGLTTVASGAALVGDGLVRGSLTAESGATIRVGGAGLPIGFSSGHQLLDNFESYATGQIGATPNTTGNVWTGVQDGTSNASIVEGNRNQALQVLGVNQSTSTWRGAVTSLSSAFDDDSSLPHGDTGTYFFRVRRSGTGTIDTIFGLTDQAASTGTAPGNDIDSPWNEYAVLLSIFGDTNNSQLRAYSDGSGDVNVGSVANAEWLNVWLTVDNSSKTYRVATSTGLDDGVDSGGQYQFGRRTAGTVGSNSLVGFGFHEARGVAAQLDDLYFVDGVNLTNPRTLASTLVGEKLTVDGDLTLGPSSQLLMDIASPTAHDQLVVGGTLMANGSLSVTLDPSASLVAGDSFGLFHFASATGVFSSFDLPELTAGLSWDTTLLLTDGTLSIVGDTPGDFNDDGIVDLSDYVFWRNHLGAPESVLSPGSSEDGNATVDAGEYATWKANFGVTYNLDSSNSAASAAVPEPRSQWLMVIAVGCSLLLVRRRYWS
;
A
#
# COMPACT_ATOMS: atom_id res chain seq x y z
N MET A 1 43.36 -35.47 -9.85
CA MET A 1 44.68 -36.10 -9.60
C MET A 1 45.47 -35.16 -8.71
N ARG A 2 45.61 -35.51 -7.41
CA ARG A 2 46.59 -35.06 -6.39
C ARG A 2 46.74 -33.53 -6.16
N GLN A 3 46.23 -32.96 -5.06
CA GLN A 3 46.70 -33.01 -3.66
C GLN A 3 47.70 -31.89 -3.27
N PHE A 4 47.30 -31.17 -2.21
CA PHE A 4 48.08 -30.48 -1.17
C PHE A 4 48.88 -29.20 -1.50
N LEU A 5 48.39 -28.08 -0.95
CA LEU A 5 49.17 -27.34 0.04
C LEU A 5 48.22 -26.60 1.01
N ALA A 6 48.46 -26.86 2.30
CA ALA A 6 47.70 -26.36 3.42
C ALA A 6 48.63 -25.55 4.35
N VAL A 7 48.02 -24.62 5.09
CA VAL A 7 48.48 -24.02 6.35
C VAL A 7 49.56 -22.93 6.27
N LEU A 8 49.14 -21.67 6.47
CA LEU A 8 49.67 -20.84 7.56
C LEU A 8 48.57 -19.88 8.06
N TYR A 9 48.17 -20.09 9.31
CA TYR A 9 47.19 -19.33 10.07
C TYR A 9 47.95 -18.38 11.02
N CYS A 10 47.34 -17.24 11.35
CA CYS A 10 47.71 -16.25 12.39
C CYS A 10 48.94 -15.37 12.17
N ILE A 11 48.70 -14.09 11.87
CA ILE A 11 48.77 -12.95 12.81
C ILE A 11 48.36 -11.70 12.00
N GLY A 12 47.07 -11.33 12.09
CA GLY A 12 46.56 -10.07 11.58
C GLY A 12 46.65 -9.03 12.69
N LEU A 13 47.65 -8.16 12.60
CA LEU A 13 47.88 -7.05 13.50
C LEU A 13 46.76 -6.01 13.28
N PHE A 14 45.75 -5.99 14.14
CA PHE A 14 44.77 -4.90 14.17
C PHE A 14 45.48 -3.62 14.62
N VAL A 15 45.49 -2.61 13.74
CA VAL A 15 45.83 -1.24 14.10
C VAL A 15 44.65 -0.70 14.89
N THR A 16 44.72 -0.79 16.22
CA THR A 16 43.85 -0.04 17.11
C THR A 16 44.16 1.44 16.95
N LEU A 17 43.28 2.15 16.23
CA LEU A 17 43.12 3.59 16.41
C LEU A 17 42.83 3.83 17.89
N LEU A 18 43.65 4.69 18.50
CA LEU A 18 43.54 5.11 19.89
C LEU A 18 42.16 5.71 20.14
N THR A 19 41.25 4.95 20.73
CA THR A 19 40.08 5.50 21.42
C THR A 19 40.56 6.02 22.77
N GLU A 20 40.13 7.23 23.12
CA GLU A 20 40.35 7.78 24.45
C GLU A 20 39.79 6.79 25.48
N SER A 21 40.63 6.35 26.44
CA SER A 21 40.18 5.46 27.52
C SER A 21 39.23 6.23 28.42
N SER A 22 37.93 6.11 28.18
CA SER A 22 36.92 6.58 29.09
C SER A 22 36.75 5.58 30.24
N ALA A 23 36.54 6.06 31.47
CA ALA A 23 36.53 5.21 32.67
C ALA A 23 35.25 4.37 32.74
N ALA A 24 35.37 3.06 32.49
CA ALA A 24 34.30 2.09 32.58
C ALA A 24 33.62 2.06 33.96
N LEU A 25 32.34 1.64 34.02
CA LEU A 25 31.68 1.31 35.28
C LEU A 25 32.50 0.24 36.01
N THR A 26 32.61 0.39 37.32
CA THR A 26 33.31 -0.53 38.22
C THR A 26 32.42 -0.86 39.42
N PHE A 27 32.73 -1.94 40.14
CA PHE A 27 31.98 -2.33 41.33
C PHE A 27 32.88 -2.77 42.47
N SER A 28 32.34 -2.79 43.68
CA SER A 28 32.91 -3.53 44.79
C SER A 28 31.80 -4.26 45.57
N VAL A 29 32.13 -5.43 46.14
CA VAL A 29 31.21 -6.22 46.97
C VAL A 29 31.72 -6.18 48.40
N ASN A 30 31.02 -5.46 49.27
CA ASN A 30 31.45 -5.11 50.61
C ASN A 30 30.51 -5.70 51.69
N GLY A 31 30.94 -5.62 52.95
CA GLY A 31 30.16 -6.01 54.11
C GLY A 31 30.20 -7.52 54.43
N SER A 32 29.41 -7.93 55.42
CA SER A 32 29.31 -9.33 55.85
C SER A 32 28.14 -10.03 55.17
N TRP A 33 28.42 -11.15 54.48
CA TRP A 33 27.44 -11.95 53.77
C TRP A 33 27.04 -13.20 54.57
N PRO A 34 25.83 -13.75 54.38
CA PRO A 34 25.34 -14.91 55.16
C PRO A 34 26.23 -16.15 55.03
N ASP A 35 26.77 -16.37 53.84
CA ASP A 35 27.66 -17.47 53.49
C ASP A 35 28.49 -17.10 52.24
N GLN A 36 29.52 -17.91 51.97
CA GLN A 36 30.44 -17.69 50.85
C GLN A 36 29.75 -17.84 49.49
N ALA A 37 28.81 -18.78 49.36
CA ALA A 37 28.13 -19.03 48.09
C ALA A 37 27.30 -17.82 47.64
N ARG A 38 26.68 -17.13 48.59
CA ARG A 38 25.91 -15.91 48.33
C ARG A 38 26.80 -14.72 48.01
N TYR A 39 27.96 -14.60 48.66
CA TYR A 39 28.99 -13.62 48.31
C TYR A 39 29.50 -13.84 46.87
N ASP A 40 29.87 -15.07 46.54
CA ASP A 40 30.37 -15.43 45.20
C ASP A 40 29.30 -15.17 44.13
N ALA A 41 28.03 -15.46 44.42
CA ALA A 41 26.90 -15.14 43.53
C ALA A 41 26.74 -13.63 43.32
N ALA A 42 26.94 -12.81 44.35
CA ALA A 42 26.89 -11.35 44.24
C ALA A 42 28.04 -10.81 43.39
N VAL A 43 29.27 -11.33 43.58
CA VAL A 43 30.43 -10.98 42.76
C VAL A 43 30.20 -11.34 41.30
N ALA A 44 29.69 -12.55 41.01
CA ALA A 44 29.39 -12.99 39.66
C ALA A 44 28.29 -12.15 39.00
N ALA A 45 27.21 -11.86 39.71
CA ALA A 45 26.11 -11.02 39.22
C ALA A 45 26.58 -9.58 38.94
N ALA A 46 27.42 -9.02 39.82
CA ALA A 46 28.00 -7.69 39.68
C ALA A 46 28.91 -7.58 38.46
N SER A 47 29.83 -8.54 38.31
CA SER A 47 30.73 -8.60 37.16
C SER A 47 29.93 -8.68 35.87
N SER A 48 29.01 -9.64 35.76
CA SER A 48 28.22 -9.84 34.54
C SER A 48 27.39 -8.60 34.17
N ALA A 49 26.76 -7.95 35.15
CA ALA A 49 25.99 -6.73 34.91
C ALA A 49 26.91 -5.58 34.46
N VAL A 50 28.00 -5.30 35.18
CA VAL A 50 28.92 -4.21 34.85
C VAL A 50 29.58 -4.42 33.49
N ASP A 51 30.05 -5.65 33.21
CA ASP A 51 30.63 -6.00 31.91
C ASP A 51 29.64 -5.74 30.78
N ARG A 52 28.36 -6.10 30.96
CA ARG A 52 27.30 -5.86 29.98
C ARG A 52 26.96 -4.39 29.79
N TYR A 53 26.85 -3.62 30.88
CA TYR A 53 26.59 -2.18 30.79
C TYR A 53 27.76 -1.44 30.10
N ASN A 54 28.99 -1.88 30.30
CA ASN A 54 30.18 -1.35 29.64
C ASN A 54 30.29 -1.79 28.17
N ALA A 55 29.78 -2.96 27.81
CA ALA A 55 29.78 -3.46 26.44
C ALA A 55 28.73 -2.76 25.56
N TYR A 56 27.55 -2.45 26.10
CA TYR A 56 26.39 -2.01 25.32
C TYR A 56 25.89 -0.58 25.64
N GLY A 57 26.66 0.20 26.39
CA GLY A 57 26.31 1.59 26.66
C GLY A 57 27.50 2.42 27.15
N ASN A 58 27.26 3.74 27.24
CA ASN A 58 28.28 4.71 27.67
C ASN A 58 27.80 5.49 28.90
N PHE A 59 28.05 4.97 30.10
CA PHE A 59 27.59 5.56 31.36
C PHE A 59 28.64 6.45 32.05
N ASN A 60 29.65 6.92 31.29
CA ASN A 60 30.84 7.58 31.82
C ASN A 60 30.58 9.01 32.35
N ASN A 61 29.41 9.58 32.04
CA ASN A 61 28.95 10.85 32.59
C ASN A 61 28.29 10.71 33.98
N PHE A 62 28.35 9.50 34.56
CA PHE A 62 27.75 9.15 35.85
C PHE A 62 28.79 8.60 36.83
N GLN A 63 28.42 8.48 38.11
CA GLN A 63 29.27 7.89 39.14
C GLN A 63 29.72 6.47 38.73
N GLY A 64 30.99 6.36 38.32
CA GLY A 64 31.55 5.16 37.69
C GLY A 64 31.83 3.97 38.62
N HIS A 65 31.32 4.00 39.87
CA HIS A 65 31.54 2.94 40.86
C HIS A 65 30.26 2.63 41.64
N VAL A 66 29.89 1.36 41.69
CA VAL A 66 28.74 0.85 42.47
C VAL A 66 29.19 -0.04 43.62
N ASP A 67 28.75 0.29 44.83
CA ASP A 67 28.99 -0.51 46.03
C ASP A 67 27.83 -1.47 46.27
N ILE A 68 28.15 -2.75 46.49
CA ILE A 68 27.18 -3.83 46.65
C ILE A 68 27.31 -4.43 48.05
N TYR A 69 26.19 -4.59 48.76
CA TYR A 69 26.19 -5.08 50.14
C TYR A 69 25.02 -6.01 50.44
N TYR A 70 25.12 -6.70 51.59
CA TYR A 70 24.06 -7.52 52.14
C TYR A 70 23.45 -6.90 53.40
N ASN A 71 22.12 -6.90 53.51
CA ASN A 71 21.39 -6.57 54.72
C ASN A 71 20.10 -7.42 54.82
N ALA A 72 20.00 -8.23 55.88
CA ALA A 72 18.87 -9.12 56.12
C ALA A 72 17.52 -8.39 56.29
N GLY A 73 17.53 -7.08 56.58
CA GLY A 73 16.33 -6.25 56.65
C GLY A 73 15.76 -5.83 55.30
N ILE A 74 16.50 -6.04 54.20
CA ILE A 74 16.02 -5.77 52.84
C ILE A 74 15.12 -6.94 52.39
N PRO A 75 13.84 -6.72 52.06
CA PRO A 75 12.95 -7.83 51.68
C PRO A 75 13.40 -8.59 50.43
N THR A 76 13.96 -7.91 49.43
CA THR A 76 14.40 -8.50 48.16
C THR A 76 15.79 -7.98 47.79
N ALA A 77 15.84 -6.93 46.97
CA ALA A 77 16.99 -6.10 46.65
C ALA A 77 16.50 -4.64 46.58
N GLN A 78 17.42 -3.68 46.65
CA GLN A 78 17.10 -2.26 46.55
C GLN A 78 18.29 -1.46 46.04
N ALA A 79 18.01 -0.37 45.37
CA ALA A 79 18.98 0.64 44.99
C ALA A 79 18.36 2.04 44.96
N SER A 80 19.23 3.05 45.03
CA SER A 80 18.86 4.46 44.84
C SER A 80 19.83 5.12 43.87
N PHE A 81 19.40 6.21 43.24
CA PHE A 81 20.22 6.97 42.30
C PHE A 81 21.58 7.38 42.91
N GLY A 82 22.68 6.88 42.33
CA GLY A 82 24.05 7.13 42.79
C GLY A 82 24.41 6.56 44.16
N GLY A 83 23.55 5.73 44.75
CA GLY A 83 23.78 5.07 46.05
C GLY A 83 24.35 3.66 45.90
N ASP A 84 24.04 2.80 46.88
CA ASP A 84 24.54 1.42 46.93
C ASP A 84 23.45 0.44 46.49
N ILE A 85 23.83 -0.73 45.96
CA ILE A 85 22.91 -1.84 45.68
C ILE A 85 22.93 -2.82 46.84
N GLY A 86 21.79 -2.97 47.52
CA GLY A 86 21.63 -3.86 48.67
C GLY A 86 20.84 -5.12 48.36
N PHE A 87 21.34 -6.29 48.77
CA PHE A 87 20.62 -7.57 48.71
C PHE A 87 20.15 -8.01 50.11
N GLY A 88 18.99 -8.66 50.20
CA GLY A 88 18.47 -9.20 51.47
C GLY A 88 17.73 -10.53 51.35
N GLY A 89 16.46 -10.54 50.97
CA GLY A 89 15.70 -11.80 50.82
C GLY A 89 15.93 -12.54 49.51
N THR A 90 16.29 -11.83 48.43
CA THR A 90 16.47 -12.41 47.09
C THR A 90 17.90 -12.91 46.86
N TRP A 91 18.05 -14.02 46.15
CA TRP A 91 19.37 -14.54 45.75
C TRP A 91 20.03 -13.62 44.70
N PRO A 92 21.32 -13.24 44.85
CA PRO A 92 22.00 -12.42 43.84
C PRO A 92 22.08 -13.14 42.50
N ALA A 93 21.59 -12.49 41.45
CA ALA A 93 21.62 -12.97 40.07
C ALA A 93 21.75 -11.77 39.13
N GLU A 94 22.34 -11.97 37.95
CA GLU A 94 22.59 -10.90 36.97
C GLU A 94 21.31 -10.10 36.65
N ARG A 95 20.18 -10.79 36.41
CA ARG A 95 18.87 -10.16 36.11
C ARG A 95 18.45 -9.18 37.21
N VAL A 96 18.55 -9.60 38.48
CA VAL A 96 18.22 -8.74 39.64
C VAL A 96 19.23 -7.59 39.73
N MET A 97 20.52 -7.87 39.55
CA MET A 97 21.56 -6.83 39.57
C MET A 97 21.32 -5.76 38.50
N MET A 98 20.94 -6.15 37.27
CA MET A 98 20.63 -5.22 36.19
C MET A 98 19.36 -4.41 36.45
N HIS A 99 18.34 -5.03 37.05
CA HIS A 99 17.15 -4.31 37.52
C HIS A 99 17.53 -3.21 38.52
N GLU A 100 18.31 -3.55 39.55
CA GLU A 100 18.76 -2.57 40.55
C GLU A 100 19.73 -1.54 39.95
N MET A 101 20.53 -1.94 38.96
CA MET A 101 21.41 -1.02 38.23
C MET A 101 20.63 0.08 37.52
N ALA A 102 19.43 -0.21 36.99
CA ALA A 102 18.57 0.82 36.39
C ALA A 102 18.22 1.93 37.39
N HIS A 103 17.88 1.56 38.63
CA HIS A 103 17.61 2.48 39.73
C HIS A 103 18.87 3.25 40.17
N PHE A 104 20.00 2.56 40.29
CA PHE A 104 21.30 3.18 40.57
C PHE A 104 21.65 4.24 39.52
N LEU A 105 21.34 3.95 38.25
CA LEU A 105 21.55 4.82 37.10
C LEU A 105 20.47 5.89 36.92
N GLY A 106 19.55 6.07 37.87
CA GLY A 106 18.67 7.25 37.91
C GLY A 106 17.31 7.08 37.26
N LEU A 107 16.94 5.84 36.90
CA LEU A 107 15.53 5.51 36.74
C LEU A 107 14.86 5.44 38.13
N PRO A 108 13.55 5.66 38.21
CA PRO A 108 12.91 6.02 39.47
C PRO A 108 12.76 4.84 40.40
N ASN A 109 12.92 5.16 41.68
CA ASN A 109 12.69 4.25 42.79
C ASN A 109 11.73 4.91 43.80
N TRP A 110 11.28 4.14 44.79
CA TRP A 110 10.40 4.64 45.84
C TRP A 110 11.00 5.82 46.64
N SER A 111 12.30 5.78 46.91
CA SER A 111 12.98 6.76 47.78
C SER A 111 13.13 8.13 47.12
N SER A 112 13.09 8.21 45.78
CA SER A 112 13.11 9.48 45.04
C SER A 112 11.72 10.09 44.82
N GLY A 113 10.62 9.40 45.14
CA GLY A 113 9.25 9.85 44.83
C GLY A 113 8.69 9.29 43.51
N GLY A 114 9.23 8.16 43.03
CA GLY A 114 8.83 7.54 41.76
C GLY A 114 9.21 8.39 40.54
N TRP A 115 8.51 8.21 39.42
CA TRP A 115 8.72 9.03 38.21
C TRP A 115 8.45 10.53 38.43
N ASN A 116 7.64 10.89 39.44
CA ASN A 116 7.43 12.30 39.82
C ASN A 116 8.66 12.89 40.53
N GLY A 117 9.49 12.04 41.14
CA GLY A 117 10.73 12.37 41.81
C GLY A 117 11.85 12.87 40.91
N THR A 118 11.84 12.46 39.63
CA THR A 118 12.80 12.93 38.62
C THR A 118 12.44 14.32 38.07
N GLY A 119 11.25 14.85 38.43
CA GLY A 119 10.76 16.16 37.98
C GLY A 119 10.50 16.26 36.48
N SER A 120 10.57 15.15 35.74
CA SER A 120 10.63 15.17 34.27
C SER A 120 9.26 15.13 33.59
N GLY A 121 8.21 14.62 34.27
CA GLY A 121 6.90 14.41 33.66
C GLY A 121 6.89 13.37 32.52
N MET A 122 7.98 12.64 32.33
CA MET A 122 8.18 11.74 31.18
C MET A 122 7.32 10.47 31.24
N MET A 123 6.86 10.05 32.41
CA MET A 123 5.90 8.96 32.54
C MET A 123 4.51 9.57 32.74
N SER A 124 3.74 9.69 31.65
CA SER A 124 2.40 10.29 31.64
C SER A 124 1.36 9.29 31.18
N GLY A 125 0.25 9.16 31.92
CA GLY A 125 -0.77 8.14 31.63
C GLY A 125 -0.26 6.69 31.68
N GLY A 126 0.86 6.44 32.38
CA GLY A 126 1.52 5.14 32.42
C GLY A 126 2.36 4.81 31.17
N VAL A 127 2.65 5.80 30.32
CA VAL A 127 3.43 5.67 29.08
C VAL A 127 4.59 6.67 29.09
N TRP A 128 5.77 6.21 28.68
CA TRP A 128 6.96 7.04 28.50
C TRP A 128 6.80 7.99 27.31
N GLN A 129 7.11 9.26 27.51
CA GLN A 129 6.96 10.34 26.54
C GLN A 129 8.29 10.77 25.90
N GLY A 130 9.42 10.24 26.38
CA GLY A 130 10.73 10.55 25.82
C GLY A 130 10.91 9.96 24.43
N ALA A 131 11.43 10.75 23.50
CA ALA A 131 11.50 10.39 22.09
C ALA A 131 12.51 9.26 21.82
N ILE A 132 13.65 9.25 22.51
CA ILE A 132 14.75 8.33 22.22
C ILE A 132 14.37 6.91 22.65
N ALA A 133 13.88 6.72 23.88
CA ALA A 133 13.48 5.39 24.33
C ALA A 133 12.22 4.88 23.60
N SER A 134 11.31 5.79 23.23
CA SER A 134 10.11 5.45 22.44
C SER A 134 10.45 5.01 21.02
N GLN A 135 11.47 5.59 20.38
CA GLN A 135 11.94 5.10 19.08
C GLN A 135 12.62 3.74 19.21
N LEU A 136 13.44 3.55 20.26
CA LEU A 136 14.17 2.30 20.45
C LEU A 136 13.26 1.11 20.76
N VAL A 137 12.22 1.28 21.58
CA VAL A 137 11.26 0.20 21.84
C VAL A 137 10.47 -0.17 20.57
N GLN A 138 10.17 0.81 19.71
CA GLN A 138 9.52 0.55 18.42
C GLN A 138 10.43 -0.17 17.44
N GLN A 139 11.72 0.16 17.42
CA GLN A 139 12.71 -0.64 16.68
C GLN A 139 12.72 -2.09 17.16
N PHE A 140 12.61 -2.32 18.47
CA PHE A 140 12.66 -3.67 19.03
C PHE A 140 11.42 -4.50 18.74
N ASP A 141 10.24 -3.92 18.91
CA ASP A 141 8.97 -4.66 19.01
C ASP A 141 7.95 -4.27 17.93
N GLY A 142 8.28 -3.30 17.09
CA GLY A 142 7.46 -2.80 16.00
C GLY A 142 6.86 -1.42 16.31
N GLU A 143 6.43 -0.73 15.25
CA GLU A 143 5.77 0.56 15.34
C GLU A 143 4.56 0.50 16.31
N GLY A 144 4.40 1.56 17.10
CA GLY A 144 3.38 1.64 18.15
C GLY A 144 3.76 0.98 19.49
N ALA A 145 4.87 0.23 19.57
CA ALA A 145 5.38 -0.27 20.85
C ALA A 145 5.74 0.90 21.78
N ALA A 146 5.55 0.70 23.08
CA ALA A 146 5.74 1.77 24.06
C ALA A 146 6.37 1.25 25.35
N VAL A 147 7.26 2.05 25.92
CA VAL A 147 7.71 1.86 27.30
C VAL A 147 6.59 2.36 28.21
N ARG A 148 6.12 1.46 29.08
CA ARG A 148 5.07 1.69 30.07
C ARG A 148 5.65 1.57 31.46
N GLY A 149 4.97 2.11 32.45
CA GLY A 149 5.42 1.99 33.82
C GLY A 149 4.36 2.31 34.85
N ASP A 150 4.62 1.84 36.07
CA ASP A 150 3.89 2.22 37.28
C ASP A 150 4.69 3.27 38.06
N THR A 151 4.56 3.35 39.39
CA THR A 151 5.33 4.34 40.18
C THR A 151 6.83 4.00 40.32
N GLN A 152 7.23 2.75 40.12
CA GLN A 152 8.58 2.22 40.42
C GLN A 152 9.19 1.43 39.26
N HIS A 153 8.39 0.78 38.44
CA HIS A 153 8.84 -0.15 37.41
C HIS A 153 8.49 0.37 36.02
N PHE A 154 9.23 -0.11 35.02
CA PHE A 154 8.87 0.03 33.62
C PHE A 154 8.87 -1.32 32.92
N TRP A 155 8.18 -1.40 31.79
CA TRP A 155 8.16 -2.55 30.88
C TRP A 155 7.87 -2.06 29.45
N PRO A 156 8.27 -2.79 28.40
CA PRO A 156 9.12 -3.99 28.44
C PRO A 156 10.56 -3.66 28.89
N TYR A 157 11.35 -4.71 29.12
CA TYR A 157 12.78 -4.64 29.45
C TYR A 157 13.16 -4.01 30.81
N GLY A 158 12.22 -3.91 31.76
CA GLY A 158 12.55 -3.52 33.14
C GLY A 158 13.22 -4.61 33.97
N LEU A 159 13.16 -5.88 33.52
CA LEU A 159 13.69 -7.06 34.24
C LEU A 159 13.11 -7.23 35.66
N ASN A 160 11.84 -6.88 35.81
CA ASN A 160 11.06 -6.94 37.04
C ASN A 160 10.89 -8.41 37.53
N TYR A 161 10.72 -9.35 36.60
CA TYR A 161 10.52 -10.77 36.89
C TYR A 161 11.62 -11.66 36.26
N ASP A 162 11.85 -12.85 36.83
CA ASP A 162 12.84 -13.80 36.30
C ASP A 162 12.51 -14.25 34.87
N SER A 163 11.22 -14.32 34.50
CA SER A 163 10.77 -14.67 33.15
C SER A 163 11.22 -13.67 32.08
N GLU A 164 11.65 -12.47 32.46
CA GLU A 164 12.10 -11.43 31.53
C GLU A 164 13.60 -11.49 31.22
N GLY A 165 14.37 -12.33 31.93
CA GLY A 165 15.84 -12.33 31.91
C GLY A 165 16.54 -13.10 30.78
N SER A 166 16.02 -13.08 29.56
CA SER A 166 16.73 -13.66 28.40
C SER A 166 17.99 -12.84 28.04
N GLU A 167 18.96 -13.43 27.35
CA GLU A 167 20.18 -12.70 26.93
C GLU A 167 19.85 -11.46 26.08
N LEU A 168 18.92 -11.59 25.13
CA LEU A 168 18.45 -10.46 24.32
C LEU A 168 17.77 -9.37 25.18
N ASN A 169 16.92 -9.76 26.14
CA ASN A 169 16.23 -8.77 26.98
C ASN A 169 17.19 -8.03 27.89
N LYS A 170 18.26 -8.68 28.38
CA LYS A 170 19.32 -8.00 29.13
C LYS A 170 20.04 -6.96 28.26
N GLN A 171 20.34 -7.27 27.00
CA GLN A 171 20.95 -6.33 26.07
C GLN A 171 20.02 -5.14 25.76
N ARG A 172 18.76 -5.42 25.45
CA ARG A 172 17.71 -4.40 25.23
C ARG A 172 17.50 -3.52 26.46
N GLN A 173 17.62 -4.08 27.67
CA GLN A 173 17.52 -3.31 28.90
C GLN A 173 18.63 -2.27 29.03
N VAL A 174 19.89 -2.60 28.72
CA VAL A 174 20.99 -1.62 28.77
C VAL A 174 20.71 -0.48 27.79
N ALA A 175 20.28 -0.80 26.57
CA ALA A 175 19.97 0.17 25.54
C ALA A 175 18.78 1.07 25.93
N ILE A 176 17.70 0.51 26.49
CA ILE A 176 16.54 1.27 26.99
C ILE A 176 16.92 2.16 28.16
N VAL A 177 17.69 1.67 29.14
CA VAL A 177 18.17 2.50 30.27
C VAL A 177 19.03 3.65 29.77
N TYR A 178 19.90 3.41 28.79
CA TYR A 178 20.71 4.45 28.17
C TYR A 178 19.83 5.52 27.49
N ALA A 179 18.86 5.10 26.68
CA ALA A 179 17.93 5.98 25.99
C ALA A 179 17.05 6.80 26.95
N MET A 180 16.50 6.17 27.99
CA MET A 180 15.69 6.87 29.00
C MET A 180 16.50 7.91 29.77
N ARG A 181 17.78 7.62 30.07
CA ARG A 181 18.67 8.62 30.68
C ARG A 181 18.93 9.80 29.76
N ALA A 182 19.08 9.57 28.46
CA ALA A 182 19.22 10.63 27.46
C ALA A 182 17.97 11.52 27.42
N ASP A 183 16.78 10.92 27.37
CA ASP A 183 15.50 11.63 27.43
C ASP A 183 15.36 12.48 28.72
N LEU A 184 15.83 11.95 29.85
CA LEU A 184 15.82 12.65 31.15
C LEU A 184 16.87 13.77 31.25
N GLY A 185 17.78 13.91 30.28
CA GLY A 185 18.88 14.88 30.33
C GLY A 185 19.97 14.56 31.37
N ILE A 186 20.01 13.33 31.88
CA ILE A 186 21.01 12.83 32.85
C ILE A 186 22.00 11.83 32.21
N GLY A 187 21.80 11.51 30.94
CA GLY A 187 22.63 10.66 30.10
C GLY A 187 23.19 11.42 28.89
N PRO A 188 24.15 10.85 28.16
CA PRO A 188 24.56 11.40 26.87
C PRO A 188 23.41 11.28 25.86
N SER A 189 23.20 12.28 25.02
CA SER A 189 22.25 12.20 23.90
C SER A 189 22.85 11.55 22.65
N SER A 190 24.16 11.34 22.62
CA SER A 190 24.85 10.65 21.52
C SER A 190 24.66 9.15 21.61
N HIS A 191 24.58 8.47 20.47
CA HIS A 191 24.56 7.02 20.41
C HIS A 191 25.87 6.41 20.99
N PRO A 192 25.83 5.23 21.66
CA PRO A 192 27.03 4.61 22.24
C PRO A 192 28.10 4.21 21.21
N SER A 193 27.69 3.76 20.03
CA SER A 193 28.57 3.50 18.89
C SER A 193 28.80 4.80 18.10
N SER A 194 30.07 5.10 17.79
CA SER A 194 30.47 6.20 16.90
C SER A 194 30.81 5.72 15.50
N VAL A 195 30.55 4.44 15.18
CA VAL A 195 30.82 3.86 13.86
C VAL A 195 29.77 4.40 12.90
N THR A 196 30.21 4.87 11.74
CA THR A 196 29.34 5.47 10.72
C THR A 196 29.18 4.62 9.47
N SER A 197 29.97 3.55 9.33
CA SER A 197 29.89 2.57 8.26
C SER A 197 29.88 1.18 8.88
N VAL A 198 28.75 0.50 8.77
CA VAL A 198 28.51 -0.78 9.45
C VAL A 198 28.16 -1.83 8.40
N ALA A 199 28.80 -2.99 8.45
CA ALA A 199 28.54 -4.10 7.53
C ALA A 199 28.04 -5.32 8.29
N LEU A 200 27.21 -6.13 7.63
CA LEU A 200 26.85 -7.44 8.15
C LEU A 200 28.08 -8.36 8.08
N THR A 201 28.31 -9.16 9.12
CA THR A 201 29.49 -10.02 9.23
C THR A 201 29.18 -11.51 9.05
N ALA A 202 27.90 -11.88 9.06
CA ALA A 202 27.37 -13.20 8.75
C ALA A 202 25.84 -13.13 8.60
N ASP A 203 25.23 -14.09 7.89
CA ASP A 203 23.77 -14.20 7.72
C ASP A 203 23.02 -14.14 9.05
N ASP A 204 21.93 -13.38 9.11
CA ASP A 204 21.00 -13.42 10.23
C ASP A 204 20.51 -14.86 10.47
N PRO A 205 20.70 -15.39 11.70
CA PRO A 205 20.11 -16.65 12.10
C PRO A 205 18.59 -16.69 11.88
N PHE A 206 18.04 -17.91 11.76
CA PHE A 206 16.60 -18.07 11.75
C PHE A 206 15.97 -17.53 13.04
N GLY A 207 14.95 -16.69 12.90
CA GLY A 207 14.22 -16.09 14.02
C GLY A 207 14.85 -14.81 14.58
N THR A 208 15.98 -14.36 14.05
CA THR A 208 16.60 -13.07 14.40
C THR A 208 16.57 -12.12 13.21
N SER A 209 16.71 -10.82 13.49
CA SER A 209 16.72 -9.77 12.46
C SER A 209 17.70 -8.66 12.84
N GLY A 210 18.58 -8.28 11.93
CA GLY A 210 19.49 -7.14 12.11
C GLY A 210 18.79 -5.79 12.32
N PHE A 211 17.47 -5.69 12.11
CA PHE A 211 16.69 -4.51 12.49
C PHE A 211 16.64 -4.34 14.00
N ASN A 212 16.54 -5.44 14.75
CA ASN A 212 16.24 -5.45 16.18
C ASN A 212 17.09 -6.44 17.01
N TYR A 213 18.19 -6.91 16.42
CA TYR A 213 19.16 -7.84 16.99
C TYR A 213 20.57 -7.37 16.64
N MET A 214 21.46 -7.35 17.63
CA MET A 214 22.77 -6.66 17.56
C MET A 214 23.98 -7.55 17.24
N ASP A 215 23.79 -8.86 17.01
CA ASP A 215 24.89 -9.85 16.98
C ASP A 215 25.76 -9.82 15.71
N ARG A 216 25.23 -9.31 14.59
CA ARG A 216 25.85 -9.51 13.26
C ARG A 216 26.34 -8.26 12.57
N TRP A 217 26.13 -7.10 13.18
CA TRP A 217 26.69 -5.86 12.70
C TRP A 217 28.14 -5.71 13.12
N SER A 218 28.99 -5.17 12.26
CA SER A 218 30.43 -5.05 12.49
C SER A 218 30.83 -4.15 13.67
N ASP A 219 29.89 -3.39 14.23
CA ASP A 219 30.07 -2.57 15.42
C ASP A 219 29.49 -3.21 16.69
N ASP A 220 29.03 -4.46 16.62
CA ASP A 220 28.45 -5.25 17.71
C ASP A 220 27.29 -4.53 18.45
N TYR A 221 26.51 -3.72 17.71
CA TYR A 221 25.38 -2.95 18.25
C TYR A 221 24.08 -3.11 17.44
N PHE A 222 22.96 -2.67 18.04
CA PHE A 222 21.69 -2.55 17.30
C PHE A 222 21.83 -1.51 16.18
N ALA A 223 21.10 -1.69 15.08
CA ALA A 223 21.05 -0.67 14.03
C ALA A 223 20.68 0.70 14.62
N HIS A 224 21.33 1.78 14.19
CA HIS A 224 21.16 3.10 14.78
C HIS A 224 21.37 4.23 13.78
N ALA A 225 20.77 5.38 14.09
CA ALA A 225 20.95 6.60 13.30
C ALA A 225 22.41 7.10 13.35
N GLY A 226 22.83 7.83 12.33
CA GLY A 226 24.21 8.30 12.15
C GLY A 226 25.15 7.31 11.46
N ALA A 227 24.64 6.15 11.02
CA ALA A 227 25.40 5.13 10.34
C ALA A 227 24.73 4.65 9.04
N THR A 228 25.57 4.37 8.04
CA THR A 228 25.19 3.69 6.81
C THR A 228 25.48 2.20 6.95
N TYR A 229 24.51 1.36 6.60
CA TYR A 229 24.59 -0.10 6.73
C TYR A 229 24.78 -0.77 5.38
N SER A 230 25.39 -1.96 5.36
CA SER A 230 25.56 -2.79 4.16
C SER A 230 25.33 -4.26 4.48
N THR A 231 24.64 -4.99 3.59
CA THR A 231 24.50 -6.46 3.72
C THR A 231 25.78 -7.21 3.36
N ASP A 232 26.67 -6.57 2.60
CA ASP A 232 27.84 -7.21 1.99
C ASP A 232 27.42 -8.48 1.21
N ASP A 233 27.97 -9.65 1.53
CA ASP A 233 27.60 -10.93 0.89
C ASP A 233 26.52 -11.71 1.68
N TYR A 234 25.93 -11.11 2.72
CA TYR A 234 25.14 -11.84 3.71
C TYR A 234 23.63 -11.55 3.64
N LEU A 235 22.86 -12.41 4.32
CA LEU A 235 21.40 -12.32 4.42
C LEU A 235 20.96 -11.52 5.64
N LEU A 236 20.37 -10.35 5.40
CA LEU A 236 19.61 -9.59 6.38
C LEU A 236 18.15 -10.05 6.39
N ARG A 237 17.57 -10.25 7.56
CA ARG A 237 16.15 -10.58 7.72
C ARG A 237 15.39 -9.40 8.27
N THR A 238 14.17 -9.15 7.80
CA THR A 238 13.22 -8.29 8.53
C THR A 238 12.71 -9.01 9.78
N PRO A 239 12.16 -8.29 10.77
CA PRO A 239 11.55 -8.94 11.94
C PRO A 239 10.37 -9.85 11.56
N ALA A 240 10.27 -11.00 12.22
CA ALA A 240 9.18 -11.95 12.02
C ALA A 240 7.96 -11.57 12.88
N SER A 241 7.20 -10.58 12.41
CA SER A 241 6.07 -9.99 13.13
C SER A 241 5.02 -9.45 12.15
N SER A 242 3.79 -9.25 12.64
CA SER A 242 2.71 -8.57 11.93
C SER A 242 2.64 -7.06 12.20
N SER A 243 3.62 -6.51 12.91
CA SER A 243 3.77 -5.06 13.10
C SER A 243 4.62 -4.45 11.99
N SER A 244 4.43 -3.15 11.73
CA SER A 244 5.34 -2.37 10.87
C SER A 244 6.69 -2.16 11.54
N PHE A 245 7.75 -2.03 10.75
CA PHE A 245 9.12 -1.77 11.23
C PHE A 245 9.84 -0.78 10.34
N THR A 246 10.50 0.20 10.96
CA THR A 246 11.41 1.12 10.29
C THR A 246 12.85 0.75 10.62
N PHE A 247 13.69 0.59 9.60
CA PHE A 247 15.13 0.39 9.80
C PHE A 247 15.75 1.66 10.39
N ALA A 248 16.49 1.52 11.50
CA ALA A 248 17.00 2.65 12.26
C ALA A 248 18.24 3.34 11.66
N GLY A 249 18.93 2.69 10.72
CA GLY A 249 20.10 3.25 10.05
C GLY A 249 19.75 4.38 9.08
N ASP A 250 20.70 5.28 8.83
CA ASP A 250 20.53 6.41 7.90
C ASP A 250 20.42 5.93 6.45
N SER A 251 21.05 4.80 6.13
CA SER A 251 20.87 4.08 4.87
C SER A 251 21.14 2.59 5.05
N LEU A 252 20.58 1.79 4.14
CA LEU A 252 20.92 0.38 3.97
C LEU A 252 21.30 0.12 2.52
N VAL A 253 22.52 -0.34 2.29
CA VAL A 253 22.98 -0.89 1.03
C VAL A 253 22.69 -2.38 1.03
N VAL A 254 21.85 -2.84 0.10
CA VAL A 254 21.70 -4.25 -0.22
C VAL A 254 22.56 -4.53 -1.45
N ASN A 255 23.61 -5.30 -1.23
CA ASN A 255 24.60 -5.64 -2.24
C ASN A 255 24.95 -7.14 -2.15
N ASN A 256 25.87 -7.53 -3.02
CA ASN A 256 26.50 -8.83 -3.05
C ASN A 256 27.77 -8.69 -3.92
N THR A 257 28.92 -9.00 -3.36
CA THR A 257 30.24 -8.82 -3.96
C THR A 257 30.87 -10.13 -4.43
N ASP A 258 30.40 -11.29 -3.96
CA ASP A 258 30.92 -12.61 -4.32
C ASP A 258 30.10 -13.34 -5.41
N GLY A 259 28.92 -12.82 -5.75
CA GLY A 259 28.03 -13.34 -6.78
C GLY A 259 27.12 -14.48 -6.30
N ILE A 260 27.06 -14.78 -5.00
CA ILE A 260 26.13 -15.74 -4.38
C ILE A 260 24.92 -14.99 -3.81
N ASP A 261 23.73 -15.53 -4.01
CA ASP A 261 22.43 -15.05 -3.51
C ASP A 261 22.41 -14.55 -2.03
N GLY A 262 22.87 -13.30 -1.80
CA GLY A 262 22.78 -12.49 -0.57
C GLY A 262 21.80 -11.31 -0.72
N GLY A 263 21.41 -10.69 0.40
CA GLY A 263 20.53 -9.51 0.40
C GLY A 263 19.46 -9.49 1.50
N LEU A 264 18.27 -8.98 1.19
CA LEU A 264 17.18 -8.76 2.17
C LEU A 264 16.07 -9.82 2.05
N LEU A 265 15.75 -10.45 3.18
CA LEU A 265 14.66 -11.42 3.30
C LEU A 265 13.52 -10.87 4.14
N PHE A 266 12.33 -10.79 3.55
CA PHE A 266 11.11 -10.48 4.28
C PHE A 266 10.63 -11.68 5.09
N LYS A 267 10.39 -11.47 6.38
CA LYS A 267 9.93 -12.46 7.35
C LYS A 267 8.64 -12.05 8.08
N GLY A 268 8.05 -10.91 7.74
CA GLY A 268 6.84 -10.39 8.38
C GLY A 268 5.61 -11.27 8.13
N GLY A 269 4.56 -11.05 8.92
CA GLY A 269 3.30 -11.77 8.83
C GLY A 269 2.10 -10.84 8.58
N GLY A 270 1.03 -11.38 8.03
CA GLY A 270 -0.17 -10.63 7.66
C GLY A 270 0.03 -9.77 6.40
N SER A 271 -1.00 -9.01 6.06
CA SER A 271 -1.06 -8.23 4.81
C SER A 271 -0.94 -6.71 5.01
N ALA A 272 -0.98 -6.22 6.25
CA ALA A 272 -1.09 -4.79 6.54
C ALA A 272 0.22 -4.13 6.98
N ALA A 273 1.17 -4.90 7.54
CA ALA A 273 2.43 -4.35 8.03
C ALA A 273 3.27 -3.77 6.90
N VAL A 274 3.99 -2.69 7.19
CA VAL A 274 4.92 -2.02 6.27
C VAL A 274 6.33 -2.13 6.83
N THR A 275 7.27 -2.54 5.98
CA THR A 275 8.71 -2.42 6.28
C THR A 275 9.21 -1.15 5.62
N THR A 276 9.71 -0.21 6.42
CA THR A 276 10.22 1.08 5.95
C THR A 276 11.73 1.13 6.04
N ILE A 277 12.39 1.45 4.93
CA ILE A 277 13.83 1.75 4.89
C ILE A 277 13.98 3.13 4.27
N ASN A 278 14.25 4.12 5.12
CA ASN A 278 14.23 5.54 4.72
C ASN A 278 15.13 5.85 3.53
N ASN A 279 16.27 5.15 3.41
CA ASN A 279 17.18 5.24 2.26
C ASN A 279 17.76 3.85 1.94
N LEU A 280 17.10 3.14 1.03
CA LEU A 280 17.52 1.84 0.53
C LEU A 280 18.32 2.00 -0.76
N VAL A 281 19.56 1.53 -0.76
CA VAL A 281 20.41 1.48 -1.95
C VAL A 281 20.55 0.04 -2.40
N LEU A 282 20.06 -0.28 -3.59
CA LEU A 282 20.18 -1.60 -4.17
C LEU A 282 21.34 -1.62 -5.16
N ASP A 283 22.46 -2.21 -4.74
CA ASP A 283 23.70 -2.32 -5.51
C ASP A 283 23.97 -3.76 -6.00
N GLY A 284 22.90 -4.54 -6.14
CA GLY A 284 22.95 -5.97 -6.48
C GLY A 284 22.11 -6.80 -5.53
N GLY A 285 22.45 -8.08 -5.38
CA GLY A 285 21.76 -9.01 -4.50
C GLY A 285 20.26 -9.15 -4.83
N TYR A 286 19.48 -9.54 -3.83
CA TYR A 286 18.03 -9.55 -3.94
C TYR A 286 17.30 -8.94 -2.75
N VAL A 287 16.05 -8.54 -3.01
CA VAL A 287 15.01 -8.29 -2.01
C VAL A 287 13.94 -9.34 -2.24
N ARG A 288 13.74 -10.24 -1.27
CA ARG A 288 12.94 -11.46 -1.48
C ARG A 288 11.87 -11.65 -0.43
N HIS A 289 10.68 -12.04 -0.89
CA HIS A 289 9.62 -12.53 -0.02
C HIS A 289 9.94 -13.93 0.46
N ALA A 290 10.09 -14.09 1.78
CA ALA A 290 10.45 -15.33 2.42
C ALA A 290 9.52 -15.68 3.59
N SER A 291 8.24 -15.30 3.51
CA SER A 291 7.21 -15.59 4.51
C SER A 291 6.07 -16.46 3.94
N GLY A 292 4.95 -16.61 4.66
CA GLY A 292 3.81 -17.38 4.19
C GLY A 292 3.16 -16.75 2.95
N ALA A 293 2.50 -17.56 2.12
CA ALA A 293 1.89 -17.09 0.87
C ALA A 293 0.69 -16.13 1.04
N GLY A 294 0.09 -16.12 2.24
CA GLY A 294 -0.95 -15.14 2.59
C GLY A 294 -0.40 -13.82 3.17
N ASP A 295 0.91 -13.72 3.36
CA ASP A 295 1.56 -12.53 3.89
C ASP A 295 1.95 -11.58 2.74
N LEU A 296 1.78 -10.28 2.92
CA LEU A 296 2.17 -9.26 1.93
C LEU A 296 3.46 -8.57 2.38
N PHE A 297 4.48 -8.56 1.52
CA PHE A 297 5.65 -7.73 1.76
C PHE A 297 5.41 -6.33 1.19
N GLN A 298 5.10 -5.38 2.05
CA GLN A 298 5.05 -3.96 1.70
C GLN A 298 6.38 -3.29 2.07
N LEU A 299 7.05 -2.70 1.09
CA LEU A 299 8.33 -2.02 1.27
C LEU A 299 8.18 -0.53 0.94
N ASP A 300 8.47 0.32 1.92
CA ASP A 300 8.37 1.78 1.85
C ASP A 300 9.67 2.51 2.23
N GLY A 301 9.69 3.84 2.09
CA GLY A 301 10.86 4.72 2.23
C GLY A 301 11.32 5.32 0.89
N SER A 302 12.62 5.29 0.61
CA SER A 302 13.19 5.68 -0.68
C SER A 302 14.11 4.59 -1.22
N MET A 303 14.09 4.35 -2.53
CA MET A 303 14.88 3.28 -3.16
C MET A 303 15.75 3.84 -4.29
N THR A 304 17.04 3.50 -4.28
CA THR A 304 18.01 3.84 -5.32
C THR A 304 18.63 2.59 -5.93
N LEU A 305 18.49 2.40 -7.24
CA LEU A 305 19.17 1.35 -8.01
C LEU A 305 20.57 1.84 -8.41
N SER A 306 21.58 1.42 -7.65
CA SER A 306 23.00 1.61 -8.00
C SER A 306 23.50 0.49 -8.93
N GLY A 307 23.01 -0.73 -8.70
CA GLY A 307 23.36 -1.92 -9.47
C GLY A 307 22.14 -2.54 -10.16
N SER A 308 22.16 -3.86 -10.33
CA SER A 308 21.07 -4.60 -10.98
C SER A 308 20.45 -5.63 -10.03
N PRO A 309 19.73 -5.20 -8.98
CA PRO A 309 19.14 -6.11 -8.00
C PRO A 309 18.06 -7.00 -8.61
N THR A 310 17.70 -8.05 -7.87
CA THR A 310 16.48 -8.83 -8.13
C THR A 310 15.44 -8.61 -7.03
N ILE A 311 14.21 -8.23 -7.39
CA ILE A 311 13.05 -8.31 -6.49
C ILE A 311 12.38 -9.66 -6.75
N ASP A 312 12.35 -10.51 -5.74
CA ASP A 312 11.96 -11.92 -5.85
C ASP A 312 10.72 -12.21 -4.98
N ALA A 313 9.54 -12.19 -5.60
CA ALA A 313 8.28 -12.64 -5.00
C ALA A 313 8.23 -14.18 -5.01
N ALA A 314 9.13 -14.80 -4.23
CA ALA A 314 9.34 -16.24 -4.23
C ALA A 314 8.25 -17.03 -3.48
N GLN A 315 7.67 -16.44 -2.44
CA GLN A 315 6.72 -17.12 -1.54
C GLN A 315 5.39 -16.40 -1.36
N GLY A 316 5.31 -15.11 -1.72
CA GLY A 316 4.13 -14.27 -1.59
C GLY A 316 4.32 -12.97 -2.35
N ASN A 317 3.27 -12.14 -2.37
CA ASN A 317 3.25 -10.89 -3.13
C ASN A 317 4.16 -9.82 -2.50
N ILE A 318 4.75 -8.97 -3.34
CA ILE A 318 5.54 -7.82 -2.92
C ILE A 318 4.89 -6.54 -3.47
N LYS A 319 4.67 -5.54 -2.62
CA LYS A 319 4.22 -4.19 -2.99
C LYS A 319 5.35 -3.20 -2.70
N LEU A 320 5.88 -2.57 -3.75
CA LEU A 320 6.85 -1.49 -3.63
C LEU A 320 6.11 -0.16 -3.63
N LEU A 321 6.07 0.47 -2.46
CA LEU A 321 5.36 1.73 -2.21
C LEU A 321 6.21 2.94 -2.62
N SER A 322 7.52 2.83 -2.41
CA SER A 322 8.47 3.92 -2.62
C SER A 322 8.71 4.27 -4.09
N PRO A 323 8.96 5.56 -4.39
CA PRO A 323 9.66 5.94 -5.62
C PRO A 323 11.03 5.26 -5.71
N ILE A 324 11.36 4.80 -6.93
CA ILE A 324 12.61 4.14 -7.28
C ILE A 324 13.41 5.05 -8.22
N ALA A 325 14.64 5.35 -7.84
CA ALA A 325 15.58 6.20 -8.57
C ALA A 325 16.87 5.48 -8.97
N GLY A 326 17.75 6.15 -9.70
CA GLY A 326 19.11 5.69 -9.99
C GLY A 326 19.34 5.20 -11.42
N SER A 327 20.55 4.76 -11.72
CA SER A 327 20.94 4.34 -13.07
C SER A 327 20.86 2.82 -13.30
N GLY A 328 20.71 2.06 -12.22
CA GLY A 328 20.65 0.61 -12.21
C GLY A 328 19.40 0.03 -12.86
N SER A 329 19.46 -1.26 -13.22
CA SER A 329 18.32 -1.98 -13.81
C SER A 329 17.54 -2.74 -12.73
N LEU A 330 16.23 -2.86 -12.89
CA LEU A 330 15.36 -3.59 -11.98
C LEU A 330 15.04 -4.97 -12.56
N ASN A 331 15.47 -6.06 -11.92
CA ASN A 331 15.06 -7.40 -12.30
C ASN A 331 13.96 -7.91 -11.37
N LEU A 332 12.90 -8.48 -11.94
CA LEU A 332 11.76 -9.00 -11.20
C LEU A 332 11.61 -10.50 -11.46
N LYS A 333 11.46 -11.27 -10.39
CA LYS A 333 11.08 -12.69 -10.43
C LYS A 333 9.88 -12.91 -9.52
N SER A 334 8.94 -13.72 -9.98
CA SER A 334 7.80 -14.09 -9.15
C SER A 334 7.34 -15.51 -9.50
N ALA A 335 7.31 -16.39 -8.51
CA ALA A 335 7.03 -17.81 -8.69
C ALA A 335 5.51 -18.08 -8.70
N GLY A 336 4.76 -17.37 -9.54
CA GLY A 336 3.29 -17.37 -9.53
C GLY A 336 2.66 -16.34 -8.58
N PHE A 337 3.47 -15.40 -8.10
CA PHE A 337 3.04 -14.25 -7.30
C PHE A 337 3.21 -12.95 -8.09
N THR A 338 2.93 -11.83 -7.43
CA THR A 338 3.00 -10.50 -8.04
C THR A 338 4.03 -9.62 -7.35
N VAL A 339 4.81 -8.89 -8.15
CA VAL A 339 5.51 -7.69 -7.70
C VAL A 339 4.74 -6.47 -8.22
N MET A 340 4.29 -5.60 -7.32
CA MET A 340 3.57 -4.38 -7.67
C MET A 340 4.46 -3.14 -7.53
N LEU A 341 4.50 -2.32 -8.58
CA LEU A 341 5.05 -0.96 -8.53
C LEU A 341 3.88 0.02 -8.34
N ALA A 342 3.76 0.57 -7.13
CA ALA A 342 2.66 1.47 -6.79
C ALA A 342 3.00 2.95 -7.05
N SER A 343 4.28 3.34 -6.98
CA SER A 343 4.67 4.74 -7.16
C SER A 343 4.60 5.17 -8.63
N PRO A 344 3.89 6.27 -8.96
CA PRO A 344 3.89 6.85 -10.31
C PRO A 344 5.15 7.68 -10.61
N SER A 345 6.06 7.82 -9.63
CA SER A 345 7.20 8.75 -9.69
C SER A 345 8.55 8.02 -9.87
N ASN A 346 8.55 6.80 -10.40
CA ASN A 346 9.80 6.05 -10.59
C ASN A 346 10.66 6.69 -11.69
N ASP A 347 11.88 7.12 -11.36
CA ASP A 347 12.78 7.88 -12.23
C ASP A 347 14.12 7.19 -12.53
N TYR A 348 14.23 5.90 -12.21
CA TYR A 348 15.41 5.12 -12.59
C TYR A 348 15.55 4.98 -14.11
N SER A 349 16.79 5.01 -14.61
CA SER A 349 17.09 5.00 -16.06
C SER A 349 17.45 3.63 -16.63
N GLY A 350 17.77 2.65 -15.78
CA GLY A 350 18.06 1.28 -16.22
C GLY A 350 16.81 0.52 -16.66
N ALA A 351 17.03 -0.68 -17.21
CA ALA A 351 15.94 -1.51 -17.75
C ALA A 351 15.06 -2.08 -16.63
N THR A 352 13.79 -2.36 -16.96
CA THR A 352 12.89 -3.16 -16.11
C THR A 352 12.72 -4.53 -16.75
N ASN A 353 13.18 -5.60 -16.09
CA ASN A 353 13.16 -6.95 -16.65
C ASN A 353 12.22 -7.85 -15.83
N VAL A 354 11.04 -8.17 -16.37
CA VAL A 354 10.11 -9.15 -15.78
C VAL A 354 10.52 -10.53 -16.26
N GLN A 355 11.29 -11.25 -15.44
CA GLN A 355 11.91 -12.52 -15.81
C GLN A 355 10.97 -13.72 -15.61
N SER A 356 10.03 -13.64 -14.65
CA SER A 356 9.00 -14.66 -14.41
C SER A 356 7.83 -14.11 -13.58
N GLY A 357 6.66 -14.74 -13.74
CA GLY A 357 5.40 -14.40 -13.08
C GLY A 357 4.91 -13.00 -13.42
N THR A 358 4.30 -12.27 -12.49
CA THR A 358 3.55 -11.03 -12.79
C THR A 358 4.18 -9.78 -12.19
N LEU A 359 4.41 -8.78 -13.04
CA LEU A 359 4.55 -7.38 -12.64
C LEU A 359 3.16 -6.72 -12.69
N ALA A 360 2.67 -6.23 -11.55
CA ALA A 360 1.50 -5.36 -11.50
C ALA A 360 1.92 -3.89 -11.49
N LEU A 361 1.24 -3.06 -12.26
CA LEU A 361 1.63 -1.67 -12.49
C LEU A 361 0.41 -0.76 -12.30
N SER A 362 0.27 -0.18 -11.11
CA SER A 362 -0.62 0.96 -10.85
C SER A 362 0.15 2.30 -10.85
N GLY A 363 1.46 2.24 -10.57
CA GLY A 363 2.39 3.35 -10.69
C GLY A 363 3.07 3.41 -12.05
N SER A 364 4.40 3.59 -12.06
CA SER A 364 5.18 3.64 -13.31
C SER A 364 6.41 2.73 -13.30
N THR A 365 6.90 2.33 -14.47
CA THR A 365 8.29 1.84 -14.60
C THR A 365 9.25 3.03 -14.59
N GLY A 366 10.56 2.75 -14.61
CA GLY A 366 11.60 3.72 -14.99
C GLY A 366 11.63 4.00 -16.49
N THR A 367 12.55 4.87 -16.93
CA THR A 367 12.63 5.33 -18.33
C THR A 367 13.42 4.38 -19.25
N GLY A 368 14.07 3.36 -18.70
CA GLY A 368 14.73 2.33 -19.50
C GLY A 368 13.74 1.39 -20.18
N LEU A 369 14.25 0.51 -21.06
CA LEU A 369 13.44 -0.52 -21.72
C LEU A 369 12.77 -1.42 -20.68
N THR A 370 11.47 -1.68 -20.83
CA THR A 370 10.76 -2.71 -20.08
C THR A 370 10.63 -3.97 -20.93
N THR A 371 11.08 -5.11 -20.41
CA THR A 371 11.01 -6.42 -21.08
C THR A 371 10.20 -7.40 -20.24
N VAL A 372 9.21 -8.04 -20.85
CA VAL A 372 8.42 -9.12 -20.23
C VAL A 372 8.79 -10.43 -20.91
N ALA A 373 9.42 -11.33 -20.16
CA ALA A 373 9.93 -12.59 -20.67
C ALA A 373 8.82 -13.60 -21.00
N SER A 374 9.17 -14.66 -21.73
CA SER A 374 8.27 -15.78 -22.02
C SER A 374 7.66 -16.37 -20.74
N GLY A 375 6.32 -16.48 -20.69
CA GLY A 375 5.58 -16.98 -19.53
C GLY A 375 5.47 -16.00 -18.36
N ALA A 376 6.01 -14.79 -18.48
CA ALA A 376 5.80 -13.69 -17.55
C ALA A 376 4.64 -12.78 -18.01
N ALA A 377 4.15 -11.95 -17.10
CA ALA A 377 3.06 -11.02 -17.34
C ALA A 377 3.37 -9.61 -16.83
N LEU A 378 2.87 -8.60 -17.55
CA LEU A 378 2.67 -7.25 -17.06
C LEU A 378 1.17 -6.96 -17.07
N VAL A 379 0.64 -6.52 -15.93
CA VAL A 379 -0.80 -6.28 -15.71
C VAL A 379 -0.99 -4.93 -15.05
N GLY A 380 -2.08 -4.21 -15.37
CA GLY A 380 -2.49 -3.00 -14.67
C GLY A 380 -2.76 -1.82 -15.61
N ASP A 381 -2.99 -0.67 -14.99
CA ASP A 381 -3.47 0.59 -15.57
C ASP A 381 -2.45 1.75 -15.41
N GLY A 382 -1.20 1.41 -15.08
CA GLY A 382 -0.15 2.39 -14.87
C GLY A 382 0.60 2.81 -16.13
N LEU A 383 1.84 3.28 -15.93
CA LEU A 383 2.67 3.89 -16.96
C LEU A 383 4.00 3.15 -17.17
N VAL A 384 4.22 2.62 -18.37
CA VAL A 384 5.56 2.23 -18.82
C VAL A 384 6.24 3.46 -19.43
N ARG A 385 7.21 4.05 -18.72
CA ARG A 385 7.86 5.31 -19.13
C ARG A 385 8.87 5.15 -20.28
N GLY A 386 9.31 3.92 -20.53
CA GLY A 386 10.17 3.57 -21.66
C GLY A 386 9.41 2.87 -22.78
N SER A 387 10.14 2.22 -23.69
CA SER A 387 9.53 1.22 -24.59
C SER A 387 9.21 -0.07 -23.82
N LEU A 388 8.24 -0.83 -24.31
CA LEU A 388 7.82 -2.13 -23.79
C LEU A 388 8.02 -3.23 -24.84
N THR A 389 8.72 -4.30 -24.47
CA THR A 389 8.85 -5.52 -25.27
C THR A 389 8.23 -6.70 -24.53
N ALA A 390 7.16 -7.26 -25.07
CA ALA A 390 6.61 -8.55 -24.67
C ALA A 390 7.27 -9.64 -25.52
N GLU A 391 8.07 -10.51 -24.91
CA GLU A 391 8.70 -11.63 -25.61
C GLU A 391 7.67 -12.69 -26.05
N SER A 392 8.12 -13.66 -26.85
CA SER A 392 7.27 -14.76 -27.30
C SER A 392 6.69 -15.54 -26.12
N GLY A 393 5.36 -15.62 -26.02
CA GLY A 393 4.65 -16.26 -24.90
C GLY A 393 4.52 -15.39 -23.63
N ALA A 394 4.88 -14.11 -23.67
CA ALA A 394 4.58 -13.15 -22.61
C ALA A 394 3.11 -12.71 -22.63
N THR A 395 2.61 -12.20 -21.50
CA THR A 395 1.25 -11.66 -21.39
C THR A 395 1.30 -10.17 -21.01
N ILE A 396 0.58 -9.34 -21.75
CA ILE A 396 0.28 -7.96 -21.37
C ILE A 396 -1.23 -7.89 -21.12
N ARG A 397 -1.64 -7.37 -19.97
CA ARG A 397 -3.04 -7.12 -19.65
C ARG A 397 -3.23 -5.66 -19.28
N VAL A 398 -4.20 -5.02 -19.93
CA VAL A 398 -4.66 -3.69 -19.51
C VAL A 398 -5.61 -3.89 -18.34
N GLY A 399 -5.35 -3.19 -17.24
CA GLY A 399 -6.20 -3.26 -16.05
C GLY A 399 -6.22 -4.62 -15.35
N GLY A 400 -7.22 -4.77 -14.47
CA GLY A 400 -7.60 -5.99 -13.79
C GLY A 400 -8.38 -6.95 -14.68
N ALA A 401 -8.98 -7.98 -14.07
CA ALA A 401 -9.90 -8.88 -14.78
C ALA A 401 -11.34 -8.44 -14.56
N GLY A 402 -12.02 -8.08 -15.65
CA GLY A 402 -13.31 -7.39 -15.63
C GLY A 402 -13.11 -5.88 -15.48
N LEU A 403 -14.16 -5.12 -15.77
CA LEU A 403 -14.14 -3.67 -15.65
C LEU A 403 -14.57 -3.22 -14.25
N PRO A 404 -13.84 -2.29 -13.60
CA PRO A 404 -14.27 -1.72 -12.33
C PRO A 404 -15.55 -0.88 -12.50
N ILE A 405 -16.28 -0.74 -11.40
CA ILE A 405 -17.41 0.19 -11.33
C ILE A 405 -16.87 1.57 -10.94
N GLY A 406 -17.12 2.57 -11.77
CA GLY A 406 -16.81 3.96 -11.46
C GLY A 406 -18.00 4.90 -11.62
N PHE A 407 -17.80 6.12 -11.18
CA PHE A 407 -18.80 7.19 -11.20
C PHE A 407 -18.24 8.39 -11.95
N SER A 408 -19.07 9.10 -12.72
CA SER A 408 -18.66 10.23 -13.58
C SER A 408 -17.99 11.40 -12.82
N SER A 409 -18.06 11.41 -11.50
CA SER A 409 -17.44 12.40 -10.62
C SER A 409 -16.08 11.96 -10.07
N GLY A 410 -15.57 10.78 -10.46
CA GLY A 410 -14.31 10.21 -9.98
C GLY A 410 -14.44 9.43 -8.66
N HIS A 411 -15.65 9.21 -8.15
CA HIS A 411 -15.81 8.35 -6.97
C HIS A 411 -15.46 6.90 -7.31
N GLN A 412 -14.88 6.22 -6.33
CA GLN A 412 -14.68 4.77 -6.26
C GLN A 412 -15.62 4.23 -5.18
N LEU A 413 -16.35 3.16 -5.49
CA LEU A 413 -17.14 2.43 -4.49
C LEU A 413 -16.19 1.49 -3.72
N LEU A 414 -16.07 1.68 -2.42
CA LEU A 414 -15.28 0.79 -1.57
C LEU A 414 -16.17 -0.36 -1.09
N ASP A 415 -17.31 -0.03 -0.49
CA ASP A 415 -18.22 -1.04 0.06
C ASP A 415 -19.65 -0.51 0.17
N ASN A 416 -20.60 -1.23 -0.44
CA ASN A 416 -22.04 -1.00 -0.27
C ASN A 416 -22.70 -2.10 0.58
N PHE A 417 -21.93 -3.05 1.11
CA PHE A 417 -22.35 -4.18 1.93
C PHE A 417 -23.30 -5.19 1.27
N GLU A 418 -23.71 -4.96 0.02
CA GLU A 418 -24.73 -5.76 -0.68
C GLU A 418 -24.26 -7.15 -1.09
N SER A 419 -22.94 -7.32 -1.19
CA SER A 419 -22.31 -8.59 -1.54
C SER A 419 -22.30 -9.59 -0.38
N TYR A 420 -22.53 -9.12 0.85
CA TYR A 420 -22.48 -9.95 2.05
C TYR A 420 -23.84 -10.54 2.42
N ALA A 421 -23.84 -11.78 2.89
CA ALA A 421 -25.01 -12.33 3.57
C ALA A 421 -25.28 -11.56 4.87
N THR A 422 -26.51 -11.56 5.38
CA THR A 422 -26.76 -11.08 6.75
C THR A 422 -26.09 -12.00 7.76
N GLY A 423 -25.37 -11.46 8.73
CA GLY A 423 -24.63 -12.27 9.69
C GLY A 423 -23.64 -11.50 10.55
N GLN A 424 -22.94 -12.22 11.44
CA GLN A 424 -22.03 -11.64 12.42
C GLN A 424 -20.63 -11.39 11.83
N ILE A 425 -20.02 -10.29 12.25
CA ILE A 425 -18.62 -9.92 12.02
C ILE A 425 -17.87 -10.10 13.35
N GLY A 426 -16.68 -10.72 13.30
CA GLY A 426 -16.00 -11.24 14.48
C GLY A 426 -16.48 -12.63 14.95
N ALA A 427 -17.20 -13.36 14.09
CA ALA A 427 -17.57 -14.76 14.30
C ALA A 427 -16.72 -15.69 13.40
N THR A 428 -16.78 -17.00 13.65
CA THR A 428 -16.18 -18.01 12.76
C THR A 428 -17.30 -18.90 12.19
N PRO A 429 -17.60 -18.84 10.88
CA PRO A 429 -16.98 -17.96 9.86
C PRO A 429 -17.41 -16.48 9.98
N ASN A 430 -16.53 -15.56 9.54
CA ASN A 430 -16.85 -14.14 9.44
C ASN A 430 -17.67 -13.89 8.17
N THR A 431 -18.79 -13.18 8.32
CA THR A 431 -19.77 -12.97 7.24
C THR A 431 -19.22 -12.18 6.05
N THR A 432 -18.26 -11.28 6.29
CA THR A 432 -17.63 -10.46 5.24
C THR A 432 -16.38 -11.11 4.66
N GLY A 433 -16.06 -12.36 5.02
CA GLY A 433 -14.81 -13.00 4.59
C GLY A 433 -13.54 -12.29 5.09
N ASN A 434 -13.64 -11.49 6.16
CA ASN A 434 -12.59 -10.63 6.72
C ASN A 434 -12.27 -9.36 5.91
N VAL A 435 -13.10 -8.95 4.95
CA VAL A 435 -13.02 -7.57 4.43
C VAL A 435 -13.22 -6.58 5.57
N TRP A 436 -14.23 -6.85 6.42
CA TRP A 436 -14.38 -6.19 7.71
C TRP A 436 -13.98 -7.11 8.85
N THR A 437 -13.13 -6.60 9.72
CA THR A 437 -12.58 -7.28 10.87
C THR A 437 -13.29 -6.79 12.14
N GLY A 438 -13.89 -7.70 12.89
CA GLY A 438 -14.61 -7.36 14.12
C GLY A 438 -13.67 -7.06 15.29
N VAL A 439 -13.95 -6.02 16.07
CA VAL A 439 -13.09 -5.57 17.20
C VAL A 439 -13.78 -5.84 18.54
N GLN A 440 -13.01 -6.40 19.49
CA GLN A 440 -13.29 -6.90 20.87
C GLN A 440 -13.31 -8.45 21.04
N ASP A 441 -12.88 -8.94 22.21
CA ASP A 441 -12.94 -10.34 22.68
C ASP A 441 -14.39 -10.82 22.88
N GLY A 442 -14.85 -11.71 22.00
CA GLY A 442 -16.18 -12.30 22.04
C GLY A 442 -16.71 -12.70 20.65
N THR A 443 -17.88 -13.34 20.62
CA THR A 443 -18.62 -13.59 19.38
C THR A 443 -19.62 -12.44 19.14
N SER A 444 -19.75 -11.99 17.88
CA SER A 444 -20.71 -10.95 17.44
C SER A 444 -20.36 -9.48 17.78
N ASN A 445 -19.25 -8.97 17.22
CA ASN A 445 -18.75 -7.61 17.46
C ASN A 445 -19.49 -6.54 16.63
N ALA A 446 -19.80 -6.90 15.39
CA ALA A 446 -20.66 -6.15 14.49
C ALA A 446 -21.49 -7.15 13.67
N SER A 447 -22.37 -6.66 12.80
CA SER A 447 -23.16 -7.54 11.94
C SER A 447 -23.55 -6.84 10.64
N ILE A 448 -23.60 -7.60 9.55
CA ILE A 448 -24.33 -7.20 8.35
C ILE A 448 -25.82 -7.42 8.61
N VAL A 449 -26.59 -6.34 8.52
CA VAL A 449 -28.04 -6.33 8.78
C VAL A 449 -28.83 -5.84 7.57
N GLU A 450 -30.15 -5.96 7.68
CA GLU A 450 -31.14 -5.63 6.64
C GLU A 450 -31.08 -6.55 5.41
N GLY A 451 -32.20 -6.67 4.69
CA GLY A 451 -32.34 -7.60 3.57
C GLY A 451 -33.27 -7.05 2.50
N ASN A 452 -33.07 -7.53 1.26
CA ASN A 452 -33.56 -7.02 -0.03
C ASN A 452 -32.57 -6.08 -0.78
N ARG A 453 -31.25 -6.36 -0.77
CA ARG A 453 -30.22 -5.54 -1.46
C ARG A 453 -30.16 -4.09 -0.92
N ASN A 454 -30.22 -3.98 0.40
CA ASN A 454 -29.97 -2.75 1.14
C ASN A 454 -29.27 -3.13 2.47
N GLN A 455 -28.24 -3.97 2.37
CA GLN A 455 -27.47 -4.43 3.51
C GLN A 455 -26.66 -3.28 4.11
N ALA A 456 -26.43 -3.31 5.42
CA ALA A 456 -25.62 -2.29 6.09
C ALA A 456 -24.77 -2.92 7.19
N LEU A 457 -23.61 -2.31 7.48
CA LEU A 457 -22.82 -2.63 8.66
C LEU A 457 -23.49 -2.03 9.89
N GLN A 458 -23.88 -2.87 10.85
CA GLN A 458 -24.40 -2.45 12.15
C GLN A 458 -23.41 -2.75 13.28
N VAL A 459 -23.26 -1.77 14.17
CA VAL A 459 -22.53 -1.89 15.43
C VAL A 459 -23.48 -1.72 16.61
N LEU A 460 -23.23 -2.50 17.67
CA LEU A 460 -24.05 -2.53 18.88
C LEU A 460 -23.17 -2.96 20.06
N GLY A 461 -22.51 -2.00 20.71
CA GLY A 461 -21.56 -2.27 21.78
C GLY A 461 -22.15 -2.10 23.16
N VAL A 462 -22.14 -3.14 24.00
CA VAL A 462 -22.71 -3.05 25.36
C VAL A 462 -21.61 -2.79 26.38
N ASN A 463 -21.73 -1.70 27.14
CA ASN A 463 -20.83 -1.39 28.26
C ASN A 463 -21.03 -2.38 29.43
N GLN A 464 -20.25 -3.46 29.48
CA GLN A 464 -20.19 -4.36 30.64
C GLN A 464 -18.97 -4.01 31.51
N SER A 465 -19.19 -3.14 32.50
CA SER A 465 -18.32 -2.80 33.66
C SER A 465 -16.84 -2.45 33.47
N THR A 466 -16.27 -2.48 32.26
CA THR A 466 -14.95 -1.92 31.91
C THR A 466 -14.97 -1.43 30.46
N SER A 467 -15.60 -0.28 30.20
CA SER A 467 -15.51 0.54 28.97
C SER A 467 -15.15 -0.16 27.64
N THR A 468 -15.94 -1.11 27.15
CA THR A 468 -15.58 -1.80 25.90
C THR A 468 -16.40 -1.35 24.69
N TRP A 469 -15.71 -0.70 23.75
CA TRP A 469 -16.22 -0.36 22.43
C TRP A 469 -16.27 -1.60 21.55
N ARG A 470 -17.37 -1.78 20.81
CA ARG A 470 -17.51 -2.87 19.81
C ARG A 470 -17.70 -2.29 18.44
N GLY A 471 -17.09 -2.93 17.45
CA GLY A 471 -17.17 -2.43 16.10
C GLY A 471 -16.57 -3.35 15.07
N ALA A 472 -16.36 -2.76 13.91
CA ALA A 472 -15.59 -3.35 12.84
C ALA A 472 -14.65 -2.31 12.22
N VAL A 473 -13.52 -2.80 11.73
CA VAL A 473 -12.49 -2.03 11.03
C VAL A 473 -12.18 -2.71 9.69
N THR A 474 -11.80 -1.92 8.70
CA THR A 474 -11.35 -2.39 7.38
C THR A 474 -10.03 -1.74 6.99
N SER A 475 -9.25 -2.44 6.16
CA SER A 475 -8.02 -1.93 5.57
C SER A 475 -8.33 -1.27 4.23
N LEU A 476 -8.09 0.03 4.12
CA LEU A 476 -8.30 0.79 2.90
C LEU A 476 -7.26 0.46 1.82
N SER A 477 -6.10 -0.08 2.19
CA SER A 477 -5.01 -0.37 1.25
C SER A 477 -4.99 -1.81 0.75
N SER A 478 -5.80 -2.70 1.33
CA SER A 478 -5.70 -4.13 1.07
C SER A 478 -7.00 -4.94 1.17
N ALA A 479 -8.10 -4.37 1.70
CA ALA A 479 -9.36 -5.10 1.83
C ALA A 479 -10.25 -5.00 0.57
N PHE A 480 -9.95 -4.05 -0.31
CA PHE A 480 -10.66 -3.76 -1.55
C PHE A 480 -9.72 -3.93 -2.75
N ASP A 481 -10.29 -3.93 -3.95
CA ASP A 481 -9.54 -4.14 -5.20
C ASP A 481 -8.53 -3.00 -5.46
N ASP A 482 -8.88 -1.77 -5.08
CA ASP A 482 -8.04 -0.58 -5.18
C ASP A 482 -7.51 -0.13 -3.80
N ASP A 483 -6.33 0.50 -3.81
CA ASP A 483 -5.78 1.17 -2.63
C ASP A 483 -6.46 2.53 -2.43
N SER A 484 -7.41 2.58 -1.50
CA SER A 484 -8.11 3.81 -1.10
C SER A 484 -7.55 4.41 0.20
N SER A 485 -6.31 4.06 0.57
CA SER A 485 -5.60 4.76 1.65
C SER A 485 -5.28 6.19 1.23
N LEU A 486 -5.10 7.08 2.20
CA LEU A 486 -4.73 8.48 1.92
C LEU A 486 -3.26 8.73 2.27
N PRO A 487 -2.34 8.79 1.28
CA PRO A 487 -0.93 9.02 1.52
C PRO A 487 -0.64 10.37 2.18
N HIS A 488 0.51 10.50 2.82
CA HIS A 488 0.98 11.79 3.28
C HIS A 488 1.26 12.72 2.09
N GLY A 489 0.77 13.96 2.17
CA GLY A 489 0.90 14.94 1.10
C GLY A 489 -0.36 15.13 0.28
N ASP A 490 -1.28 14.16 0.33
CA ASP A 490 -2.47 14.13 -0.51
C ASP A 490 -3.72 14.62 0.23
N THR A 491 -4.74 14.92 -0.57
CA THR A 491 -6.09 15.27 -0.12
C THR A 491 -7.07 14.30 -0.74
N GLY A 492 -8.04 13.81 0.03
CA GLY A 492 -9.10 12.92 -0.46
C GLY A 492 -10.43 13.17 0.25
N THR A 493 -11.52 12.70 -0.33
CA THR A 493 -12.86 12.77 0.26
C THR A 493 -13.48 11.39 0.39
N TYR A 494 -13.85 11.02 1.61
CA TYR A 494 -14.63 9.80 1.87
C TYR A 494 -16.10 10.17 1.99
N PHE A 495 -16.97 9.49 1.24
CA PHE A 495 -18.42 9.59 1.40
C PHE A 495 -18.94 8.31 2.06
N PHE A 496 -19.88 8.47 2.98
CA PHE A 496 -20.63 7.35 3.54
C PHE A 496 -21.95 7.82 4.14
N ARG A 497 -22.87 6.88 4.34
CA ARG A 497 -24.12 7.11 5.05
C ARG A 497 -24.05 6.54 6.45
N VAL A 498 -24.54 7.30 7.42
CA VAL A 498 -24.70 6.83 8.81
C VAL A 498 -26.12 7.03 9.30
N ARG A 499 -26.58 6.12 10.15
CA ARG A 499 -27.82 6.31 10.91
C ARG A 499 -27.78 5.68 12.28
N ARG A 500 -28.52 6.26 13.21
CA ARG A 500 -28.94 5.58 14.44
C ARG A 500 -30.23 4.81 14.18
N SER A 501 -30.37 3.61 14.74
CA SER A 501 -31.61 2.83 14.65
C SER A 501 -32.20 2.45 16.01
N GLY A 502 -31.48 2.64 17.12
CA GLY A 502 -31.96 2.39 18.48
C GLY A 502 -32.51 3.63 19.22
N THR A 503 -33.31 3.40 20.29
CA THR A 503 -34.05 4.44 21.04
C THR A 503 -33.40 4.91 22.36
N GLY A 504 -32.09 4.66 22.55
CA GLY A 504 -31.34 5.07 23.74
C GLY A 504 -30.41 6.26 23.52
N THR A 505 -29.60 6.58 24.54
CA THR A 505 -28.46 7.49 24.38
C THR A 505 -27.35 6.74 23.64
N ILE A 506 -27.03 7.21 22.44
CA ILE A 506 -26.02 6.61 21.57
C ILE A 506 -24.65 7.25 21.80
N ASP A 507 -23.60 6.47 21.59
CA ASP A 507 -22.21 6.90 21.59
C ASP A 507 -21.47 6.02 20.57
N THR A 508 -21.47 6.50 19.33
CA THR A 508 -20.86 5.81 18.18
C THR A 508 -19.70 6.65 17.69
N ILE A 509 -18.55 6.04 17.42
CA ILE A 509 -17.37 6.72 16.87
C ILE A 509 -16.92 6.05 15.59
N PHE A 510 -16.33 6.83 14.70
CA PHE A 510 -15.79 6.33 13.45
C PHE A 510 -14.84 7.31 12.79
N GLY A 511 -14.04 6.81 11.87
CA GLY A 511 -13.16 7.62 11.05
C GLY A 511 -11.91 6.87 10.63
N LEU A 512 -10.85 7.64 10.37
CA LEU A 512 -9.65 7.16 9.68
C LEU A 512 -8.46 7.08 10.62
N THR A 513 -7.59 6.10 10.36
CA THR A 513 -6.37 5.85 11.13
C THR A 513 -5.21 5.46 10.21
N ASP A 514 -3.99 5.81 10.61
CA ASP A 514 -2.73 5.29 10.06
C ASP A 514 -2.36 3.90 10.61
N GLN A 515 -3.23 3.29 11.41
CA GLN A 515 -3.03 1.94 11.94
C GLN A 515 -3.74 0.88 11.10
N ALA A 516 -3.13 -0.30 11.01
CA ALA A 516 -3.73 -1.45 10.36
C ALA A 516 -4.99 -1.95 11.09
N ALA A 517 -5.97 -2.43 10.31
CA ALA A 517 -7.12 -3.14 10.84
C ALA A 517 -6.69 -4.43 11.58
N SER A 518 -7.01 -4.58 12.87
CA SER A 518 -6.62 -5.73 13.70
C SER A 518 -7.69 -6.13 14.73
N THR A 519 -7.76 -7.43 15.07
CA THR A 519 -8.72 -8.02 16.03
C THR A 519 -8.26 -8.00 17.50
N GLY A 520 -7.03 -7.61 17.81
CA GLY A 520 -6.54 -7.58 19.20
C GLY A 520 -5.16 -6.96 19.39
N THR A 521 -5.00 -6.25 20.52
CA THR A 521 -3.77 -5.75 21.20
C THR A 521 -2.54 -5.43 20.35
N ALA A 522 -2.71 -4.97 19.11
CA ALA A 522 -1.61 -4.42 18.35
C ALA A 522 -1.09 -3.17 19.09
N PRO A 523 0.22 -2.90 19.10
CA PRO A 523 0.75 -1.70 19.75
C PRO A 523 0.15 -0.45 19.07
N GLY A 524 -0.61 0.35 19.83
CA GLY A 524 -1.37 1.47 19.28
C GLY A 524 -2.87 1.22 19.11
N ASN A 525 -3.33 -0.04 19.24
CA ASN A 525 -4.75 -0.38 19.25
C ASN A 525 -5.24 -0.56 20.69
N ASP A 526 -5.77 0.54 21.23
CA ASP A 526 -6.44 0.57 22.52
C ASP A 526 -7.90 0.14 22.31
N ILE A 527 -8.16 -1.17 22.37
CA ILE A 527 -9.54 -1.71 22.31
C ILE A 527 -10.43 -1.23 23.47
N ASP A 528 -9.83 -0.69 24.55
CA ASP A 528 -10.55 -0.05 25.65
C ASP A 528 -10.83 1.44 25.34
N SER A 529 -10.04 2.05 24.44
CA SER A 529 -10.17 3.44 23.99
C SER A 529 -9.88 3.64 22.48
N PRO A 530 -10.71 3.09 21.56
CA PRO A 530 -10.49 3.20 20.11
C PRO A 530 -10.42 4.66 19.59
N TRP A 531 -10.95 5.61 20.34
CA TRP A 531 -10.80 7.05 20.10
C TRP A 531 -9.34 7.52 19.99
N ASN A 532 -8.38 6.83 20.62
CA ASN A 532 -6.95 7.17 20.57
C ASN A 532 -6.30 6.68 19.26
N GLU A 533 -6.99 5.83 18.50
CA GLU A 533 -6.49 5.23 17.26
C GLU A 533 -6.79 6.11 16.05
N TYR A 534 -7.83 6.95 16.13
CA TYR A 534 -8.30 7.73 14.99
C TYR A 534 -7.56 9.07 14.85
N ALA A 535 -6.94 9.24 13.68
CA ALA A 535 -6.40 10.50 13.21
C ALA A 535 -7.53 11.45 12.82
N VAL A 536 -8.57 10.93 12.17
CA VAL A 536 -9.81 11.66 11.87
C VAL A 536 -10.93 10.99 12.63
N LEU A 537 -11.60 11.71 13.52
CA LEU A 537 -12.58 11.15 14.45
C LEU A 537 -13.91 11.90 14.39
N LEU A 538 -14.95 11.17 14.00
CA LEU A 538 -16.34 11.58 14.06
C LEU A 538 -17.07 10.78 15.14
N SER A 539 -18.17 11.34 15.67
CA SER A 539 -19.07 10.60 16.54
C SER A 539 -20.54 10.98 16.36
N ILE A 540 -21.43 10.02 16.61
CA ILE A 540 -22.85 10.28 16.82
C ILE A 540 -23.12 10.17 18.31
N PHE A 541 -23.65 11.24 18.89
CA PHE A 541 -23.92 11.29 20.33
C PHE A 541 -25.26 11.95 20.63
N GLY A 542 -25.99 11.38 21.59
CA GLY A 542 -27.21 11.95 22.13
C GLY A 542 -28.37 10.97 22.18
N ASP A 543 -29.55 11.47 22.54
CA ASP A 543 -30.76 10.66 22.65
C ASP A 543 -31.62 10.72 21.37
N THR A 544 -32.75 10.02 21.37
CA THR A 544 -33.65 9.91 20.21
C THR A 544 -34.19 11.24 19.71
N ASN A 545 -34.26 12.26 20.57
CA ASN A 545 -34.79 13.59 20.23
C ASN A 545 -33.69 14.61 19.93
N ASN A 546 -32.48 14.40 20.43
CA ASN A 546 -31.35 15.31 20.25
C ASN A 546 -30.04 14.53 20.09
N SER A 547 -29.83 13.98 18.88
CA SER A 547 -28.60 13.32 18.49
C SER A 547 -27.84 14.18 17.49
N GLN A 548 -26.53 14.33 17.68
CA GLN A 548 -25.65 15.16 16.86
C GLN A 548 -24.54 14.31 16.26
N LEU A 549 -24.19 14.60 15.00
CA LEU A 549 -22.90 14.26 14.41
C LEU A 549 -21.89 15.29 14.91
N ARG A 550 -20.76 14.82 15.40
CA ARG A 550 -19.69 15.64 15.96
C ARG A 550 -18.37 15.30 15.30
N ALA A 551 -17.54 16.32 15.08
CA ALA A 551 -16.16 16.20 14.66
C ALA A 551 -15.26 16.49 15.86
N TYR A 552 -14.32 15.61 16.18
CA TYR A 552 -13.34 15.86 17.22
C TYR A 552 -12.14 16.62 16.63
N SER A 553 -11.85 17.81 17.13
CA SER A 553 -10.64 18.56 16.77
C SER A 553 -9.71 18.64 17.96
N ASP A 554 -8.42 18.36 17.76
CA ASP A 554 -7.42 18.64 18.79
C ASP A 554 -7.48 20.13 19.20
N GLY A 555 -7.35 20.37 20.51
CA GLY A 555 -7.55 21.67 21.14
C GLY A 555 -8.99 22.18 21.29
N SER A 556 -9.96 21.70 20.49
CA SER A 556 -11.37 22.15 20.54
C SER A 556 -12.35 21.09 21.07
N GLY A 557 -11.94 19.82 21.11
CA GLY A 557 -12.80 18.71 21.51
C GLY A 557 -13.87 18.39 20.47
N ASP A 558 -14.99 17.81 20.93
CA ASP A 558 -16.13 17.48 20.07
C ASP A 558 -16.90 18.75 19.64
N VAL A 559 -16.98 18.99 18.34
CA VAL A 559 -17.72 20.10 17.72
C VAL A 559 -18.92 19.54 16.96
N ASN A 560 -20.12 20.07 17.20
CA ASN A 560 -21.33 19.65 16.47
C ASN A 560 -21.25 20.12 15.01
N VAL A 561 -21.46 19.18 14.07
CA VAL A 561 -21.37 19.44 12.62
C VAL A 561 -22.66 19.10 11.86
N GLY A 562 -23.61 18.43 12.50
CA GLY A 562 -24.93 18.15 11.93
C GLY A 562 -25.85 17.43 12.90
N SER A 563 -27.17 17.49 12.68
CA SER A 563 -28.13 16.70 13.46
C SER A 563 -28.31 15.30 12.88
N VAL A 564 -28.46 14.28 13.74
CA VAL A 564 -28.79 12.91 13.32
C VAL A 564 -30.20 12.58 13.80
N ALA A 565 -31.14 12.48 12.88
CA ALA A 565 -32.50 12.07 13.22
C ALA A 565 -32.59 10.55 13.44
N ASN A 566 -33.59 10.12 14.21
CA ASN A 566 -33.75 8.71 14.51
C ASN A 566 -34.25 7.92 13.29
N ALA A 567 -33.55 6.82 12.96
CA ALA A 567 -33.85 5.96 11.81
C ALA A 567 -33.80 6.64 10.43
N GLU A 568 -33.13 7.80 10.33
CA GLU A 568 -32.91 8.51 9.08
C GLU A 568 -31.42 8.42 8.68
N TRP A 569 -31.16 8.17 7.39
CA TRP A 569 -29.81 8.19 6.83
C TRP A 569 -29.31 9.62 6.68
N LEU A 570 -28.15 9.89 7.27
CA LEU A 570 -27.38 11.11 7.05
C LEU A 570 -26.22 10.79 6.10
N ASN A 571 -26.13 11.53 5.00
CA ASN A 571 -24.98 11.50 4.12
C ASN A 571 -23.85 12.33 4.74
N VAL A 572 -22.63 11.81 4.73
CA VAL A 572 -21.45 12.47 5.28
C VAL A 572 -20.33 12.44 4.26
N TRP A 573 -19.74 13.61 3.99
CA TRP A 573 -18.49 13.73 3.25
C TRP A 573 -17.40 14.19 4.21
N LEU A 574 -16.32 13.44 4.22
CA LEU A 574 -15.16 13.66 5.05
C LEU A 574 -13.98 13.98 4.14
N THR A 575 -13.74 15.28 3.93
CA THR A 575 -12.58 15.75 3.15
C THR A 575 -11.39 15.87 4.08
N VAL A 576 -10.30 15.17 3.76
CA VAL A 576 -9.11 15.05 4.60
C VAL A 576 -7.90 15.52 3.81
N ASP A 577 -7.11 16.40 4.42
CA ASP A 577 -5.81 16.83 3.91
C ASP A 577 -4.73 16.24 4.83
N ASN A 578 -4.07 15.19 4.33
CA ASN A 578 -3.00 14.50 5.06
C ASN A 578 -1.63 15.17 4.88
N SER A 579 -1.57 16.31 4.19
CA SER A 579 -0.42 17.22 4.23
C SER A 579 -0.53 18.16 5.42
N SER A 580 -1.65 18.87 5.53
CA SER A 580 -1.89 19.83 6.62
C SER A 580 -2.38 19.19 7.92
N LYS A 581 -2.70 17.89 7.92
CA LYS A 581 -3.24 17.15 9.07
C LYS A 581 -4.56 17.73 9.57
N THR A 582 -5.42 18.08 8.62
CA THR A 582 -6.76 18.62 8.88
C THR A 582 -7.85 17.92 8.10
N TYR A 583 -9.09 18.06 8.55
CA TYR A 583 -10.25 17.54 7.84
C TYR A 583 -11.46 18.47 7.96
N ARG A 584 -12.42 18.28 7.06
CA ARG A 584 -13.68 19.02 7.00
C ARG A 584 -14.82 18.03 6.85
N VAL A 585 -15.99 18.41 7.37
CA VAL A 585 -17.19 17.58 7.33
C VAL A 585 -18.28 18.33 6.60
N ALA A 586 -18.86 17.72 5.58
CA ALA A 586 -20.09 18.15 4.96
C ALA A 586 -21.18 17.10 5.18
N THR A 587 -22.44 17.54 5.24
CA THR A 587 -23.58 16.63 5.45
C THR A 587 -24.75 16.99 4.55
N SER A 588 -25.60 16.01 4.26
CA SER A 588 -26.89 16.21 3.60
C SER A 588 -27.84 15.07 3.95
N THR A 589 -29.11 15.23 3.58
CA THR A 589 -30.12 14.16 3.64
C THR A 589 -30.60 13.81 2.24
N GLY A 590 -31.05 12.58 2.03
CA GLY A 590 -31.61 12.17 0.75
C GLY A 590 -30.55 12.12 -0.36
N LEU A 591 -30.78 12.88 -1.44
CA LEU A 591 -29.98 12.87 -2.67
C LEU A 591 -29.22 14.18 -2.91
N ASP A 592 -29.28 15.13 -1.98
CA ASP A 592 -28.56 16.40 -2.14
C ASP A 592 -27.04 16.21 -1.97
N ASP A 593 -26.26 17.08 -2.63
CA ASP A 593 -24.80 17.19 -2.43
C ASP A 593 -24.45 17.66 -1.01
N GLY A 594 -23.20 17.45 -0.60
CA GLY A 594 -22.71 17.78 0.72
C GLY A 594 -22.72 19.28 1.01
N VAL A 595 -23.33 19.66 2.13
CA VAL A 595 -23.26 21.03 2.67
C VAL A 595 -22.18 21.08 3.75
N ASP A 596 -21.10 21.79 3.45
CA ASP A 596 -19.95 21.95 4.34
C ASP A 596 -20.36 22.59 5.68
N SER A 597 -19.92 22.00 6.79
CA SER A 597 -20.17 22.52 8.15
C SER A 597 -19.51 23.89 8.41
N GLY A 598 -18.59 24.33 7.53
CA GLY A 598 -17.87 25.59 7.63
C GLY A 598 -16.66 25.55 8.58
N GLY A 599 -16.41 24.41 9.22
CA GLY A 599 -15.26 24.19 10.10
C GLY A 599 -14.11 23.47 9.39
N GLN A 600 -12.90 23.69 9.91
CA GLN A 600 -11.70 22.91 9.61
C GLN A 600 -11.15 22.38 10.93
N TYR A 601 -11.05 21.06 11.03
CA TYR A 601 -10.74 20.34 12.26
C TYR A 601 -9.34 19.76 12.17
N GLN A 602 -8.57 19.85 13.25
CA GLN A 602 -7.25 19.23 13.33
C GLN A 602 -7.40 17.72 13.55
N PHE A 603 -6.40 16.95 13.12
CA PHE A 603 -6.32 15.53 13.47
C PHE A 603 -6.46 15.34 14.99
N GLY A 604 -7.19 14.29 15.36
CA GLY A 604 -7.79 14.12 16.67
C GLY A 604 -6.81 13.67 17.74
N ARG A 605 -7.23 12.70 18.56
CA ARG A 605 -6.42 12.20 19.67
C ARG A 605 -5.17 11.47 19.18
N ARG A 606 -5.25 10.83 18.01
CA ARG A 606 -4.06 10.50 17.25
C ARG A 606 -3.59 11.75 16.50
N THR A 607 -2.78 12.53 17.21
CA THR A 607 -2.42 13.90 16.81
C THR A 607 -1.60 13.94 15.50
N ALA A 608 -1.51 15.12 14.89
CA ALA A 608 -0.66 15.36 13.72
C ALA A 608 0.78 14.87 13.92
N GLY A 609 1.36 15.03 15.11
CA GLY A 609 2.70 14.54 15.43
C GLY A 609 2.81 13.03 15.56
N THR A 610 1.73 12.36 15.97
CA THR A 610 1.66 10.89 16.05
C THR A 610 1.54 10.26 14.67
N VAL A 611 0.73 10.85 13.80
CA VAL A 611 0.55 10.36 12.41
C VAL A 611 1.80 10.65 11.57
N GLY A 612 2.47 11.78 11.78
CA GLY A 612 3.71 12.10 11.08
C GLY A 612 3.55 12.09 9.55
N SER A 613 4.41 11.35 8.86
CA SER A 613 4.35 11.17 7.40
C SER A 613 3.62 9.90 6.97
N ASN A 614 2.85 9.27 7.87
CA ASN A 614 2.15 8.03 7.58
C ASN A 614 0.88 8.27 6.73
N SER A 615 0.55 7.28 5.91
CA SER A 615 -0.71 7.18 5.19
C SER A 615 -1.86 6.82 6.14
N LEU A 616 -3.08 7.28 5.86
CA LEU A 616 -4.29 6.80 6.55
C LEU A 616 -4.78 5.54 5.85
N VAL A 617 -4.57 4.39 6.48
CA VAL A 617 -4.74 3.05 5.88
C VAL A 617 -5.95 2.29 6.41
N GLY A 618 -6.59 2.77 7.46
CA GLY A 618 -7.71 2.09 8.10
C GLY A 618 -8.94 2.98 8.23
N PHE A 619 -10.12 2.37 8.11
CA PHE A 619 -11.40 2.97 8.48
C PHE A 619 -12.09 2.08 9.52
N GLY A 620 -12.72 2.68 10.53
CA GLY A 620 -13.47 1.90 11.51
C GLY A 620 -14.72 2.56 12.04
N PHE A 621 -15.60 1.72 12.60
CA PHE A 621 -16.94 2.07 13.06
C PHE A 621 -17.25 1.31 14.35
N HIS A 622 -17.53 2.01 15.46
CA HIS A 622 -17.67 1.45 16.80
C HIS A 622 -18.81 2.08 17.61
N GLU A 623 -19.34 1.35 18.59
CA GLU A 623 -20.37 1.82 19.53
C GLU A 623 -20.14 1.29 20.94
N ALA A 624 -20.66 2.00 21.96
CA ALA A 624 -20.37 1.70 23.37
C ALA A 624 -21.58 1.64 24.33
N ARG A 625 -22.80 1.99 23.92
CA ARG A 625 -23.97 2.12 24.80
C ARG A 625 -25.11 1.16 24.50
N GLY A 626 -24.92 0.22 23.58
CA GLY A 626 -25.89 -0.80 23.22
C GLY A 626 -27.01 -0.20 22.40
N VAL A 627 -26.72 0.87 21.65
CA VAL A 627 -27.67 1.54 20.77
C VAL A 627 -27.17 1.38 19.33
N ALA A 628 -27.95 0.69 18.51
CA ALA A 628 -27.52 0.37 17.15
C ALA A 628 -27.23 1.63 16.32
N ALA A 629 -26.04 1.65 15.72
CA ALA A 629 -25.66 2.55 14.64
C ALA A 629 -25.30 1.74 13.41
N GLN A 630 -25.52 2.33 12.24
CA GLN A 630 -25.29 1.69 10.97
C GLN A 630 -24.51 2.58 10.02
N LEU A 631 -23.69 1.94 9.19
CA LEU A 631 -22.88 2.50 8.11
C LEU A 631 -23.27 1.80 6.80
N ASP A 632 -23.35 2.57 5.73
CA ASP A 632 -23.72 2.10 4.39
C ASP A 632 -23.08 2.98 3.31
N ASP A 633 -22.95 2.47 2.09
CA ASP A 633 -22.48 3.19 0.89
C ASP A 633 -21.15 3.94 1.11
N LEU A 634 -20.04 3.22 1.34
CA LEU A 634 -18.70 3.80 1.52
C LEU A 634 -18.02 4.02 0.16
N TYR A 635 -17.59 5.26 -0.09
CA TYR A 635 -16.91 5.69 -1.31
C TYR A 635 -15.68 6.54 -0.99
N PHE A 636 -14.75 6.61 -1.93
CA PHE A 636 -13.56 7.46 -1.91
C PHE A 636 -13.43 8.22 -3.22
N VAL A 637 -12.82 9.39 -3.18
CA VAL A 637 -12.43 10.17 -4.36
C VAL A 637 -11.25 11.04 -4.00
N ASP A 638 -10.28 11.12 -4.91
CA ASP A 638 -9.14 12.03 -4.74
C ASP A 638 -9.58 13.50 -4.74
N GLY A 639 -8.92 14.28 -3.90
CA GLY A 639 -9.18 15.70 -3.72
C GLY A 639 -10.48 16.01 -2.97
N VAL A 640 -10.98 17.22 -3.21
CA VAL A 640 -12.20 17.74 -2.58
C VAL A 640 -13.39 17.55 -3.51
N ASN A 641 -14.36 16.71 -3.11
CA ASN A 641 -15.55 16.47 -3.89
C ASN A 641 -16.77 16.22 -3.00
N LEU A 642 -17.76 17.11 -3.06
CA LEU A 642 -18.98 17.04 -2.25
C LEU A 642 -20.20 16.54 -3.04
N THR A 643 -20.00 16.04 -4.27
CA THR A 643 -21.10 15.48 -5.06
C THR A 643 -21.62 14.20 -4.43
N ASN A 644 -22.93 13.96 -4.50
CA ASN A 644 -23.55 12.76 -3.94
C ASN A 644 -23.42 11.57 -4.89
N PRO A 645 -22.59 10.55 -4.57
CA PRO A 645 -22.36 9.44 -5.48
C PRO A 645 -23.63 8.61 -5.74
N ARG A 646 -24.66 8.70 -4.88
CA ARG A 646 -25.93 7.99 -5.03
C ARG A 646 -26.86 8.62 -6.08
N THR A 647 -26.57 9.83 -6.52
CA THR A 647 -27.26 10.46 -7.67
C THR A 647 -26.63 10.08 -9.00
N LEU A 648 -25.44 9.48 -8.94
CA LEU A 648 -24.66 9.15 -10.12
C LEU A 648 -25.02 7.73 -10.54
N ALA A 649 -25.23 7.56 -11.84
CA ALA A 649 -25.29 6.23 -12.40
C ALA A 649 -23.90 5.60 -12.22
N SER A 650 -23.82 4.46 -11.53
CA SER A 650 -22.65 3.60 -11.58
C SER A 650 -22.51 3.08 -13.01
N THR A 651 -21.35 3.27 -13.60
CA THR A 651 -21.03 2.73 -14.91
C THR A 651 -19.79 1.87 -14.78
N LEU A 652 -19.70 0.82 -15.61
CA LEU A 652 -18.41 0.18 -15.82
C LEU A 652 -17.45 1.22 -16.40
N VAL A 653 -16.21 1.21 -15.93
CA VAL A 653 -15.15 2.13 -16.37
C VAL A 653 -14.03 1.32 -16.97
N GLY A 654 -13.57 1.77 -18.14
CA GLY A 654 -12.40 1.23 -18.80
C GLY A 654 -11.11 1.59 -18.07
N GLU A 655 -10.18 0.64 -17.96
CA GLU A 655 -8.85 0.89 -17.43
C GLU A 655 -7.88 1.25 -18.55
N LYS A 656 -6.78 1.92 -18.22
CA LYS A 656 -5.86 2.43 -19.24
C LYS A 656 -4.40 2.14 -18.92
N LEU A 657 -3.75 1.30 -19.73
CA LEU A 657 -2.30 1.11 -19.69
C LEU A 657 -1.62 2.07 -20.67
N THR A 658 -0.61 2.80 -20.21
CA THR A 658 0.17 3.72 -21.08
C THR A 658 1.60 3.23 -21.23
N VAL A 659 2.12 3.26 -22.46
CA VAL A 659 3.51 3.04 -22.83
C VAL A 659 4.00 4.33 -23.52
N ASP A 660 4.90 5.08 -22.89
CA ASP A 660 5.42 6.34 -23.48
C ASP A 660 6.24 6.09 -24.75
N GLY A 661 6.93 4.96 -24.83
CA GLY A 661 7.75 4.56 -25.97
C GLY A 661 7.02 3.68 -26.99
N ASP A 662 7.80 2.83 -27.66
CA ASP A 662 7.29 1.81 -28.58
C ASP A 662 6.78 0.58 -27.80
N LEU A 663 5.77 -0.10 -28.33
CA LEU A 663 5.32 -1.42 -27.85
C LEU A 663 5.61 -2.50 -28.90
N THR A 664 6.40 -3.49 -28.52
CA THR A 664 6.63 -4.71 -29.31
C THR A 664 5.91 -5.89 -28.68
N LEU A 665 4.91 -6.44 -29.39
CA LEU A 665 4.33 -7.75 -29.08
C LEU A 665 5.07 -8.82 -29.89
N GLY A 666 5.76 -9.72 -29.19
CA GLY A 666 6.42 -10.87 -29.78
C GLY A 666 5.43 -11.90 -30.34
N PRO A 667 5.84 -12.79 -31.25
CA PRO A 667 4.99 -13.88 -31.73
C PRO A 667 4.44 -14.70 -30.56
N SER A 668 3.18 -15.11 -30.56
CA SER A 668 2.53 -15.86 -29.44
C SER A 668 2.48 -15.15 -28.07
N SER A 669 2.92 -13.88 -27.97
CA SER A 669 2.56 -13.05 -26.82
C SER A 669 1.06 -12.75 -26.86
N GLN A 670 0.45 -12.49 -25.70
CA GLN A 670 -0.97 -12.18 -25.58
C GLN A 670 -1.16 -10.75 -25.07
N LEU A 671 -2.11 -10.04 -25.67
CA LEU A 671 -2.67 -8.80 -25.16
C LEU A 671 -4.11 -9.06 -24.71
N LEU A 672 -4.40 -8.79 -23.44
CA LEU A 672 -5.70 -9.02 -22.80
C LEU A 672 -6.37 -7.69 -22.45
N MET A 673 -7.65 -7.57 -22.77
CA MET A 673 -8.46 -6.37 -22.54
C MET A 673 -9.92 -6.74 -22.26
N ASP A 674 -10.65 -5.90 -21.54
CA ASP A 674 -12.06 -6.08 -21.22
C ASP A 674 -12.93 -4.97 -21.83
N ILE A 675 -14.16 -5.34 -22.20
CA ILE A 675 -15.15 -4.43 -22.80
C ILE A 675 -16.54 -4.67 -22.19
N ALA A 676 -17.36 -3.62 -22.17
CA ALA A 676 -18.79 -3.73 -21.86
C ALA A 676 -19.67 -2.85 -22.77
N SER A 677 -19.19 -1.67 -23.13
CA SER A 677 -19.90 -0.74 -24.03
C SER A 677 -18.92 0.20 -24.74
N PRO A 678 -19.35 0.94 -25.78
CA PRO A 678 -18.50 1.94 -26.42
C PRO A 678 -17.91 3.00 -25.47
N THR A 679 -18.46 3.17 -24.27
CA THR A 679 -17.93 4.09 -23.24
C THR A 679 -17.24 3.39 -22.07
N ALA A 680 -17.27 2.06 -22.01
CA ALA A 680 -16.68 1.25 -20.94
C ALA A 680 -15.89 0.10 -21.57
N HIS A 681 -14.61 0.36 -21.82
CA HIS A 681 -13.66 -0.57 -22.39
C HIS A 681 -12.25 -0.16 -22.03
N ASP A 682 -11.38 -1.14 -21.87
CA ASP A 682 -9.96 -0.89 -21.63
C ASP A 682 -9.30 -0.20 -22.80
N GLN A 683 -8.24 0.55 -22.49
CA GLN A 683 -7.46 1.30 -23.47
C GLN A 683 -5.97 1.06 -23.29
N LEU A 684 -5.30 0.72 -24.39
CA LEU A 684 -3.86 0.69 -24.46
C LEU A 684 -3.35 1.88 -25.26
N VAL A 685 -2.54 2.71 -24.61
CA VAL A 685 -1.92 3.89 -25.21
C VAL A 685 -0.43 3.64 -25.43
N VAL A 686 0.04 3.84 -26.65
CA VAL A 686 1.43 3.68 -27.07
C VAL A 686 1.91 5.01 -27.67
N GLY A 687 2.79 5.73 -27.00
CA GLY A 687 3.31 7.01 -27.47
C GLY A 687 4.12 6.89 -28.77
N GLY A 688 4.70 5.71 -29.02
CA GLY A 688 5.46 5.38 -30.23
C GLY A 688 4.74 4.43 -31.19
N THR A 689 5.49 3.48 -31.72
CA THR A 689 5.02 2.46 -32.67
C THR A 689 4.51 1.22 -31.94
N LEU A 690 3.30 0.76 -32.30
CA LEU A 690 2.80 -0.56 -31.94
C LEU A 690 3.24 -1.59 -32.99
N MET A 691 4.02 -2.61 -32.61
CA MET A 691 4.31 -3.77 -33.44
C MET A 691 3.48 -4.97 -32.95
N ALA A 692 2.40 -5.28 -33.67
CA ALA A 692 1.34 -6.17 -33.21
C ALA A 692 1.51 -7.63 -33.67
N ASN A 693 2.58 -8.37 -33.31
CA ASN A 693 2.75 -9.77 -33.77
C ASN A 693 2.10 -10.85 -32.87
N GLY A 694 1.59 -10.45 -31.69
CA GLY A 694 0.96 -11.34 -30.70
C GLY A 694 -0.49 -11.70 -31.03
N SER A 695 -1.27 -12.18 -30.07
CA SER A 695 -2.72 -12.35 -30.16
C SER A 695 -3.44 -11.30 -29.33
N LEU A 696 -4.59 -10.83 -29.79
CA LEU A 696 -5.51 -9.99 -29.01
C LEU A 696 -6.63 -10.88 -28.45
N SER A 697 -6.82 -10.86 -27.14
CA SER A 697 -7.94 -11.52 -26.46
C SER A 697 -8.78 -10.47 -25.73
N VAL A 698 -10.08 -10.47 -26.00
CA VAL A 698 -11.04 -9.51 -25.45
C VAL A 698 -12.10 -10.26 -24.65
N THR A 699 -12.36 -9.84 -23.42
CA THR A 699 -13.46 -10.39 -22.61
C THR A 699 -14.62 -9.41 -22.57
N LEU A 700 -15.85 -9.94 -22.72
CA LEU A 700 -17.08 -9.16 -22.63
C LEU A 700 -17.67 -9.26 -21.23
N ASP A 701 -18.02 -8.12 -20.63
CA ASP A 701 -18.77 -8.09 -19.38
C ASP A 701 -20.12 -8.84 -19.56
N PRO A 702 -20.50 -9.72 -18.62
CA PRO A 702 -21.73 -10.51 -18.75
C PRO A 702 -23.03 -9.71 -18.84
N SER A 703 -23.03 -8.43 -18.45
CA SER A 703 -24.19 -7.54 -18.53
C SER A 703 -24.26 -6.75 -19.84
N ALA A 704 -23.24 -6.85 -20.69
CA ALA A 704 -23.17 -6.12 -21.94
C ALA A 704 -24.24 -6.59 -22.95
N SER A 705 -24.80 -5.63 -23.68
CA SER A 705 -25.77 -5.87 -24.76
C SER A 705 -25.31 -5.11 -25.99
N LEU A 706 -24.53 -5.77 -26.83
CA LEU A 706 -23.90 -5.15 -27.99
C LEU A 706 -24.81 -5.14 -29.22
N VAL A 707 -24.67 -4.11 -30.05
CA VAL A 707 -25.43 -3.94 -31.29
C VAL A 707 -24.53 -3.57 -32.47
N ALA A 708 -25.02 -3.77 -33.70
CA ALA A 708 -24.34 -3.29 -34.90
C ALA A 708 -24.11 -1.77 -34.83
N GLY A 709 -22.89 -1.34 -35.15
CA GLY A 709 -22.43 0.04 -35.06
C GLY A 709 -21.74 0.40 -33.74
N ASP A 710 -21.74 -0.47 -32.72
CA ASP A 710 -20.92 -0.28 -31.53
C ASP A 710 -19.43 -0.33 -31.90
N SER A 711 -18.64 0.59 -31.35
CA SER A 711 -17.21 0.74 -31.62
C SER A 711 -16.44 0.98 -30.33
N PHE A 712 -15.28 0.34 -30.20
CA PHE A 712 -14.40 0.36 -29.04
C PHE A 712 -13.02 0.87 -29.45
N GLY A 713 -12.60 2.00 -28.90
CA GLY A 713 -11.29 2.59 -29.15
C GLY A 713 -10.23 1.94 -28.27
N LEU A 714 -9.86 0.69 -28.59
CA LEU A 714 -8.96 -0.11 -27.76
C LEU A 714 -7.51 0.39 -27.80
N PHE A 715 -7.06 0.94 -28.94
CA PHE A 715 -5.67 1.37 -29.11
C PHE A 715 -5.56 2.86 -29.43
N HIS A 716 -4.54 3.50 -28.85
CA HIS A 716 -4.06 4.80 -29.29
C HIS A 716 -2.55 4.70 -29.54
N PHE A 717 -2.11 4.92 -30.77
CA PHE A 717 -0.69 4.84 -31.13
C PHE A 717 -0.27 5.95 -32.08
N ALA A 718 1.02 6.29 -32.12
CA ALA A 718 1.55 7.20 -33.13
C ALA A 718 1.63 6.53 -34.52
N SER A 719 1.97 5.24 -34.55
CA SER A 719 1.88 4.39 -35.75
C SER A 719 1.78 2.91 -35.37
N ALA A 720 1.30 2.06 -36.29
CA ALA A 720 1.25 0.62 -36.09
C ALA A 720 1.93 -0.13 -37.25
N THR A 721 2.50 -1.29 -36.93
CA THR A 721 3.15 -2.23 -37.85
C THR A 721 2.87 -3.67 -37.42
N GLY A 722 3.19 -4.63 -38.30
CA GLY A 722 2.90 -6.05 -38.04
C GLY A 722 1.42 -6.39 -38.27
N VAL A 723 1.02 -7.59 -37.83
CA VAL A 723 -0.36 -8.10 -37.87
C VAL A 723 -0.59 -9.04 -36.70
N PHE A 724 -1.72 -8.90 -36.00
CA PHE A 724 -2.06 -9.83 -34.93
C PHE A 724 -2.11 -11.25 -35.49
N SER A 725 -1.48 -12.18 -34.78
CA SER A 725 -1.40 -13.59 -35.16
C SER A 725 -2.73 -14.33 -35.00
N SER A 726 -3.58 -13.90 -34.06
CA SER A 726 -4.94 -14.36 -33.89
C SER A 726 -5.76 -13.38 -33.05
N PHE A 727 -7.08 -13.50 -33.16
CA PHE A 727 -8.04 -12.82 -32.31
C PHE A 727 -8.83 -13.87 -31.51
N ASP A 728 -8.96 -13.64 -30.21
CA ASP A 728 -9.82 -14.39 -29.30
C ASP A 728 -10.89 -13.42 -28.80
N LEU A 729 -12.00 -13.34 -29.54
CA LEU A 729 -13.05 -12.37 -29.29
C LEU A 729 -14.31 -13.06 -28.74
N PRO A 730 -15.11 -12.35 -27.93
CA PRO A 730 -16.34 -12.89 -27.37
C PRO A 730 -17.33 -13.30 -28.48
N GLU A 731 -18.10 -14.36 -28.23
CA GLU A 731 -19.22 -14.73 -29.10
C GLU A 731 -20.29 -13.62 -29.07
N LEU A 732 -20.72 -13.19 -30.26
CA LEU A 732 -21.78 -12.19 -30.42
C LEU A 732 -23.15 -12.84 -30.55
N THR A 733 -24.20 -12.04 -30.33
CA THR A 733 -25.57 -12.49 -30.66
C THR A 733 -25.68 -12.75 -32.15
N ALA A 734 -26.41 -13.80 -32.54
CA ALA A 734 -26.60 -14.17 -33.95
C ALA A 734 -27.04 -12.97 -34.82
N GLY A 735 -26.39 -12.81 -35.99
CA GLY A 735 -26.60 -11.68 -36.88
C GLY A 735 -25.62 -10.51 -36.66
N LEU A 736 -24.57 -10.69 -35.84
CA LEU A 736 -23.53 -9.71 -35.58
C LEU A 736 -22.15 -10.35 -35.75
N SER A 737 -21.22 -9.56 -36.29
CA SER A 737 -19.81 -9.94 -36.46
C SER A 737 -18.87 -8.84 -35.96
N TRP A 738 -17.68 -9.25 -35.51
CA TRP A 738 -16.59 -8.33 -35.19
C TRP A 738 -15.90 -7.84 -36.46
N ASP A 739 -15.66 -6.54 -36.55
CA ASP A 739 -14.82 -5.91 -37.57
C ASP A 739 -13.51 -5.44 -36.93
N THR A 740 -12.41 -6.02 -37.42
CA THR A 740 -11.04 -5.79 -36.93
C THR A 740 -10.20 -4.93 -37.88
N THR A 741 -10.77 -4.46 -38.99
CA THR A 741 -10.02 -3.79 -40.08
C THR A 741 -9.40 -2.47 -39.65
N LEU A 742 -10.00 -1.78 -38.68
CA LEU A 742 -9.53 -0.50 -38.16
C LEU A 742 -8.56 -0.62 -36.97
N LEU A 743 -8.39 -1.81 -36.38
CA LEU A 743 -7.56 -2.00 -35.18
C LEU A 743 -6.11 -1.50 -35.34
N LEU A 744 -5.49 -1.72 -36.51
CA LEU A 744 -4.12 -1.26 -36.78
C LEU A 744 -4.07 0.03 -37.63
N THR A 745 -5.23 0.63 -37.92
CA THR A 745 -5.32 1.90 -38.66
C THR A 745 -5.58 3.06 -37.72
N ASP A 746 -6.61 2.97 -36.87
CA ASP A 746 -6.98 3.99 -35.90
C ASP A 746 -7.19 3.44 -34.47
N GLY A 747 -7.10 2.12 -34.28
CA GLY A 747 -7.21 1.48 -32.97
C GLY A 747 -8.60 0.96 -32.62
N THR A 748 -9.55 1.00 -33.56
CA THR A 748 -10.95 0.68 -33.30
C THR A 748 -11.29 -0.79 -33.57
N LEU A 749 -11.97 -1.44 -32.62
CA LEU A 749 -12.71 -2.69 -32.82
C LEU A 749 -14.19 -2.34 -32.94
N SER A 750 -14.89 -2.81 -33.97
CA SER A 750 -16.31 -2.48 -34.18
C SER A 750 -17.17 -3.72 -34.35
N ILE A 751 -18.48 -3.54 -34.20
CA ILE A 751 -19.49 -4.56 -34.46
C ILE A 751 -20.27 -4.16 -35.69
N VAL A 752 -20.39 -5.09 -36.62
CA VAL A 752 -21.23 -4.94 -37.81
C VAL A 752 -22.40 -5.92 -37.76
N GLY A 753 -23.47 -5.60 -38.49
CA GLY A 753 -24.53 -6.58 -38.74
C GLY A 753 -24.07 -7.57 -39.79
N ASP A 754 -24.41 -8.84 -39.64
CA ASP A 754 -24.13 -9.84 -40.66
C ASP A 754 -24.88 -9.49 -41.95
N THR A 755 -24.14 -9.44 -43.06
CA THR A 755 -24.68 -9.24 -44.40
C THR A 755 -24.30 -10.41 -45.32
N PRO A 756 -24.71 -11.66 -45.02
CA PRO A 756 -24.25 -12.83 -45.75
C PRO A 756 -24.39 -12.69 -47.28
N GLY A 757 -23.28 -12.86 -47.99
CA GLY A 757 -23.18 -12.77 -49.45
C GLY A 757 -22.92 -11.37 -50.02
N ASP A 758 -23.00 -10.30 -49.23
CA ASP A 758 -22.69 -8.91 -49.63
C ASP A 758 -21.19 -8.66 -49.48
N PHE A 759 -20.42 -9.14 -50.45
CA PHE A 759 -18.95 -9.15 -50.42
C PHE A 759 -18.31 -7.80 -50.72
N ASN A 760 -19.06 -6.85 -51.27
CA ASN A 760 -18.56 -5.50 -51.58
C ASN A 760 -19.15 -4.40 -50.66
N ASP A 761 -20.00 -4.76 -49.70
CA ASP A 761 -20.64 -3.87 -48.71
C ASP A 761 -21.46 -2.75 -49.36
N ASP A 762 -22.12 -3.03 -50.49
CA ASP A 762 -23.01 -2.05 -51.14
C ASP A 762 -24.46 -2.13 -50.66
N GLY A 763 -24.74 -3.05 -49.73
CA GLY A 763 -26.04 -3.27 -49.09
C GLY A 763 -26.94 -4.22 -49.89
N ILE A 764 -26.48 -4.76 -51.03
CA ILE A 764 -27.27 -5.61 -51.93
C ILE A 764 -26.43 -6.81 -52.36
N VAL A 765 -26.94 -8.02 -52.11
CA VAL A 765 -26.30 -9.24 -52.61
C VAL A 765 -26.64 -9.43 -54.10
N ASP A 766 -25.76 -9.01 -55.00
CA ASP A 766 -25.98 -9.08 -56.45
C ASP A 766 -24.77 -9.62 -57.24
N LEU A 767 -24.75 -9.39 -58.57
CA LEU A 767 -23.67 -9.91 -59.41
C LEU A 767 -22.33 -9.21 -59.16
N SER A 768 -22.33 -8.03 -58.56
CA SER A 768 -21.16 -7.27 -58.16
C SER A 768 -20.39 -8.01 -57.07
N ASP A 769 -21.08 -8.60 -56.08
CA ASP A 769 -20.48 -9.48 -55.07
C ASP A 769 -19.86 -10.72 -55.70
N TYR A 770 -20.56 -11.36 -56.62
CA TYR A 770 -20.01 -12.51 -57.34
C TYR A 770 -18.72 -12.14 -58.08
N VAL A 771 -18.69 -10.98 -58.73
CA VAL A 771 -17.49 -10.48 -59.41
C VAL A 771 -16.40 -10.17 -58.39
N PHE A 772 -16.73 -9.59 -57.24
CA PHE A 772 -15.81 -9.29 -56.15
C PHE A 772 -15.18 -10.58 -55.60
N TRP A 773 -15.99 -11.55 -55.19
CA TRP A 773 -15.58 -12.89 -54.79
C TRP A 773 -14.66 -13.54 -55.83
N ARG A 774 -15.08 -13.58 -57.09
CA ARG A 774 -14.31 -14.24 -58.16
C ARG A 774 -12.95 -13.58 -58.37
N ASN A 775 -12.87 -12.26 -58.25
CA ASN A 775 -11.62 -11.52 -58.40
C ASN A 775 -10.66 -11.75 -57.22
N HIS A 776 -11.20 -12.13 -56.06
CA HIS A 776 -10.45 -12.41 -54.84
C HIS A 776 -10.34 -13.90 -54.51
N LEU A 777 -10.72 -14.79 -55.43
CA LEU A 777 -10.64 -16.24 -55.23
C LEU A 777 -9.20 -16.68 -54.88
N GLY A 778 -9.03 -17.31 -53.71
CA GLY A 778 -7.75 -17.71 -53.15
C GLY A 778 -6.99 -16.61 -52.38
N ALA A 779 -7.56 -15.42 -52.22
CA ALA A 779 -7.07 -14.40 -51.29
C ALA A 779 -7.53 -14.69 -49.84
N PRO A 780 -6.94 -14.05 -48.81
CA PRO A 780 -7.47 -14.12 -47.45
C PRO A 780 -8.90 -13.55 -47.39
N GLU A 781 -9.78 -14.15 -46.59
CA GLU A 781 -11.17 -13.68 -46.45
C GLU A 781 -11.30 -12.25 -45.94
N SER A 782 -10.28 -11.70 -45.29
CA SER A 782 -10.24 -10.31 -44.81
C SER A 782 -10.38 -9.25 -45.92
N VAL A 783 -10.37 -9.66 -47.18
CA VAL A 783 -10.66 -8.77 -48.33
C VAL A 783 -12.16 -8.60 -48.59
N LEU A 784 -12.99 -9.52 -48.08
CA LEU A 784 -14.46 -9.44 -48.15
C LEU A 784 -14.99 -8.57 -47.01
N SER A 785 -16.20 -8.06 -47.18
CA SER A 785 -16.90 -7.29 -46.14
C SER A 785 -17.09 -8.12 -44.87
N PRO A 786 -16.81 -7.60 -43.66
CA PRO A 786 -17.04 -8.33 -42.42
C PRO A 786 -18.49 -8.78 -42.27
N GLY A 787 -18.73 -10.02 -41.79
CA GLY A 787 -20.07 -10.59 -41.64
C GLY A 787 -20.73 -11.08 -42.95
N SER A 788 -20.05 -10.97 -44.09
CA SER A 788 -20.57 -11.44 -45.39
C SER A 788 -20.24 -12.91 -45.71
N SER A 789 -19.24 -13.49 -45.04
CA SER A 789 -18.90 -14.93 -45.10
C SER A 789 -19.36 -15.64 -43.81
N GLU A 790 -19.96 -16.82 -43.95
CA GLU A 790 -20.49 -17.62 -42.83
C GLU A 790 -19.80 -19.01 -42.69
N ASP A 791 -18.79 -19.30 -43.50
CA ASP A 791 -18.24 -20.66 -43.58
C ASP A 791 -17.05 -20.93 -42.64
N GLY A 792 -16.47 -19.85 -42.08
CA GLY A 792 -15.41 -19.88 -41.08
C GLY A 792 -14.06 -20.38 -41.57
N ASN A 793 -13.81 -20.38 -42.89
CA ASN A 793 -12.51 -20.67 -43.46
C ASN A 793 -11.58 -19.43 -43.35
N ALA A 794 -10.35 -19.46 -43.90
CA ALA A 794 -9.45 -18.30 -43.89
C ALA A 794 -9.10 -17.77 -45.30
N THR A 795 -9.70 -18.36 -46.33
CA THR A 795 -9.41 -18.11 -47.75
C THR A 795 -10.67 -18.13 -48.60
N VAL A 796 -10.87 -17.09 -49.41
CA VAL A 796 -12.01 -17.00 -50.33
C VAL A 796 -12.05 -18.20 -51.29
N ASP A 797 -13.08 -19.04 -51.18
CA ASP A 797 -13.25 -20.31 -51.88
C ASP A 797 -14.72 -20.60 -52.31
N ALA A 798 -15.08 -21.88 -52.47
CA ALA A 798 -16.41 -22.28 -52.92
C ALA A 798 -17.50 -22.14 -51.84
N GLY A 799 -17.14 -22.05 -50.55
CA GLY A 799 -18.06 -21.80 -49.45
C GLY A 799 -18.74 -20.45 -49.57
N GLU A 800 -17.97 -19.38 -49.77
CA GLU A 800 -18.46 -18.02 -49.98
C GLU A 800 -19.39 -17.95 -51.19
N TYR A 801 -19.04 -18.65 -52.28
CA TYR A 801 -19.93 -18.74 -53.43
C TYR A 801 -21.29 -19.37 -53.08
N ALA A 802 -21.33 -20.37 -52.19
CA ALA A 802 -22.58 -20.95 -51.72
C ALA A 802 -23.37 -19.95 -50.86
N THR A 803 -22.70 -19.18 -50.00
CA THR A 803 -23.29 -18.11 -49.18
C THR A 803 -23.90 -17.02 -50.05
N TRP A 804 -23.17 -16.50 -51.02
CA TRP A 804 -23.69 -15.55 -52.01
C TRP A 804 -24.89 -16.11 -52.75
N LYS A 805 -24.81 -17.36 -53.22
CA LYS A 805 -25.90 -17.98 -53.96
C LYS A 805 -27.16 -18.17 -53.10
N ALA A 806 -27.00 -18.44 -51.80
CA ALA A 806 -28.11 -18.58 -50.87
C ALA A 806 -28.81 -17.23 -50.59
N ASN A 807 -28.04 -16.14 -50.62
CA ASN A 807 -28.51 -14.80 -50.27
C ASN A 807 -28.70 -13.87 -51.48
N PHE A 808 -28.54 -14.36 -52.71
CA PHE A 808 -28.67 -13.54 -53.92
C PHE A 808 -30.02 -12.83 -53.99
N GLY A 809 -29.98 -11.50 -54.12
CA GLY A 809 -31.14 -10.61 -54.14
C GLY A 809 -31.61 -10.13 -52.76
N VAL A 810 -30.91 -10.49 -51.67
CA VAL A 810 -31.14 -9.91 -50.34
C VAL A 810 -30.61 -8.47 -50.33
N THR A 811 -31.33 -7.59 -49.63
CA THR A 811 -30.94 -6.20 -49.40
C THR A 811 -30.91 -5.96 -47.89
N TYR A 812 -29.77 -5.52 -47.38
CA TYR A 812 -29.58 -5.22 -45.97
C TYR A 812 -29.87 -3.74 -45.74
N ASN A 813 -30.98 -3.44 -45.06
CA ASN A 813 -31.27 -2.07 -44.62
C ASN A 813 -30.43 -1.78 -43.38
N LEU A 814 -29.18 -1.37 -43.58
CA LEU A 814 -28.39 -0.76 -42.52
C LEU A 814 -29.11 0.54 -42.13
N ASP A 815 -29.65 0.61 -40.90
CA ASP A 815 -30.24 1.83 -40.37
C ASP A 815 -29.17 2.92 -40.29
N SER A 816 -29.08 3.68 -41.38
CA SER A 816 -28.23 4.84 -41.58
C SER A 816 -28.80 6.04 -40.80
N SER A 817 -28.87 5.90 -39.48
CA SER A 817 -28.99 7.05 -38.57
C SER A 817 -27.69 7.87 -38.45
N ASN A 818 -26.65 7.51 -39.22
CA ASN A 818 -25.67 8.46 -39.73
C ASN A 818 -25.99 8.77 -41.19
N SER A 819 -27.06 9.53 -41.41
CA SER A 819 -27.08 10.42 -42.56
C SER A 819 -25.79 11.22 -42.44
N ALA A 820 -24.86 10.99 -43.36
CA ALA A 820 -23.85 11.97 -43.68
C ALA A 820 -24.59 13.31 -43.71
N ALA A 821 -24.38 14.14 -42.69
CA ALA A 821 -24.58 15.56 -42.87
C ALA A 821 -23.74 15.82 -44.10
N SER A 822 -24.42 16.09 -45.22
CA SER A 822 -23.78 16.54 -46.43
C SER A 822 -22.82 17.61 -45.96
N ALA A 823 -21.54 17.26 -45.94
CA ALA A 823 -20.50 18.26 -45.89
C ALA A 823 -20.86 19.09 -47.12
N ALA A 824 -21.43 20.27 -46.88
CA ALA A 824 -21.68 21.22 -47.92
C ALA A 824 -20.33 21.36 -48.61
N VAL A 825 -20.24 20.79 -49.82
CA VAL A 825 -19.12 21.03 -50.72
C VAL A 825 -18.98 22.54 -50.70
N PRO A 826 -17.83 23.12 -50.28
CA PRO A 826 -17.68 24.55 -50.28
C PRO A 826 -17.95 25.01 -51.71
N GLU A 827 -19.11 25.64 -51.93
CA GLU A 827 -19.39 26.24 -53.22
C GLU A 827 -18.22 27.20 -53.49
N PRO A 828 -17.55 27.12 -54.64
CA PRO A 828 -16.56 28.12 -54.99
C PRO A 828 -17.31 29.45 -55.01
N ARG A 829 -17.03 30.27 -54.00
CA ARG A 829 -17.74 31.50 -53.66
C ARG A 829 -18.07 32.32 -54.93
N SER A 830 -19.26 32.12 -55.47
CA SER A 830 -19.83 32.89 -56.58
C SER A 830 -20.04 34.36 -56.21
N GLN A 831 -19.90 34.70 -54.93
CA GLN A 831 -19.79 36.06 -54.41
C GLN A 831 -18.50 36.79 -54.84
N TRP A 832 -17.37 36.09 -55.06
CA TRP A 832 -16.13 36.73 -55.56
C TRP A 832 -16.19 37.03 -57.06
N LEU A 833 -16.89 36.21 -57.85
CA LEU A 833 -17.12 36.48 -59.28
C LEU A 833 -18.09 37.65 -59.49
N MET A 834 -19.06 37.87 -58.59
CA MET A 834 -19.93 39.06 -58.65
C MET A 834 -19.19 40.34 -58.21
N VAL A 835 -18.28 40.27 -57.24
CA VAL A 835 -17.45 41.43 -56.81
C VAL A 835 -16.41 41.81 -57.88
N ILE A 836 -15.84 40.83 -58.61
CA ILE A 836 -14.92 41.09 -59.73
C ILE A 836 -15.68 41.61 -60.96
N ALA A 837 -16.89 41.10 -61.25
CA ALA A 837 -17.72 41.59 -62.37
C ALA A 837 -18.24 43.03 -62.15
N VAL A 838 -18.61 43.39 -60.91
CA VAL A 838 -19.02 44.77 -60.57
C VAL A 838 -17.81 45.71 -60.44
N GLY A 839 -16.67 45.22 -59.94
CA GLY A 839 -15.41 45.96 -59.86
C GLY A 839 -14.81 46.32 -61.23
N CYS A 840 -14.84 45.41 -62.20
CA CYS A 840 -14.40 45.66 -63.58
C CYS A 840 -15.33 46.63 -64.33
N SER A 841 -16.62 46.66 -63.99
CA SER A 841 -17.61 47.58 -64.58
C SER A 841 -17.42 49.03 -64.08
N LEU A 842 -16.96 49.22 -62.84
CA LEU A 842 -16.70 50.54 -62.26
C LEU A 842 -15.36 51.16 -62.71
N LEU A 843 -14.39 50.34 -63.14
CA LEU A 843 -13.12 50.81 -63.70
C LEU A 843 -13.22 51.27 -65.17
N LEU A 844 -14.24 50.83 -65.91
CA LEU A 844 -14.50 51.28 -67.29
C LEU A 844 -15.26 52.62 -67.36
N VAL A 845 -15.93 53.05 -66.28
CA VAL A 845 -16.65 54.34 -66.24
C VAL A 845 -15.74 55.52 -65.84
N ARG A 846 -14.58 55.27 -65.21
CA ARG A 846 -13.68 56.35 -64.73
C ARG A 846 -12.72 56.92 -65.78
N ARG A 847 -12.77 56.47 -67.04
CA ARG A 847 -11.88 56.97 -68.13
C ARG A 847 -12.51 58.04 -69.02
N ARG A 848 -13.67 58.63 -68.67
CA ARG A 848 -14.36 59.64 -69.50
C ARG A 848 -14.54 61.04 -68.92
N TYR A 849 -13.96 61.32 -67.77
CA TYR A 849 -13.74 62.67 -67.27
C TYR A 849 -12.34 62.56 -66.65
N TRP A 850 -11.28 63.18 -67.16
CA TRP A 850 -10.96 64.60 -67.05
C TRP A 850 -10.18 65.05 -68.29
N SER A 851 -10.61 66.21 -68.83
CA SER A 851 -9.79 67.16 -69.60
C SER A 851 -9.14 68.11 -68.62
#